data_AF-A0AAX3QQ26-F1
#
_entry.id   AF-A0AAX3QQ26-F1
#
_cell.length_a   1.000
_cell.length_b   1.000
_cell.length_c   1.000
_cell.angle_alpha   90.00
_cell.angle_beta   90.00
_cell.angle_gamma   90.00
#
_symmetry.space_group_name_H-M   'P 1'
#
loop_
_entity.id
_entity.type
_entity.pdbx_description
1 polymer ?
#
loop_
_entity_poly.entity_id
_entity_poly.type
_entity_poly.pdbx_seq_one_letter_code
_entity_poly.pdbx_strand_id
1 'polypeptide(L)'
;MNKRISTLFASFLLMAGAVFAAGETTPVKTYEALNKVTNGEKVYLGATPDEDTNAVTSFLKSTEVKNVGYGFGTADGAGAEVFTVSGKKTENGTDYFQLLNAAGKVIYGTTSGDVVGTPDADAVKKGYCWFTFTEGTIKLGNKPLAYDMSSSSNVAKMLKASKETTADDLNKNLSGKGFSFKFPKAASEPDVNPFGEQMFAIDAATVNEQLELGVESVSGVCFVVANEAGLKLAKSDGKTKDNLKAATFIVLNPNAIFGITSLDATQGEGFGFTTVKGEKLNSTNVKKDGKIAFVNAIYSVSEKDLANKGGQYTVQMKGVKVTKDTDENHGSNLDVYVGAYSLTAGGLKTYITTKKDETKLTLAQTTGDTWAKASDLLKTDGAAIYNIYFTGTQPESGKENESLYGKYLVSKYAAKADVARTNSYSFVEEAVAPKDVDLKAPSAQWVVIAMPGMGSVTFKNLETNGTFKANLYKTDKAGIYQAVSTTVGELTAENIKLVAVSGNEGFLNLTDAQLKQKAQLVFNGKSAVAVDKLYMYYNDDATKKQFEPVSDVAKSYSWAFEKAESVKNNFKYIYLKDDAVAEKEADMLTIQAYYLVDGDNGFKHDTDNNKYALAKHKDKKSENLSRLVFKKNVDGTYSVICLDSELNAEKAADNYDQVVTAGAQRLYVDVNEASFKEGLVGEEQSYTNVTVDFYQLGISLEATPRHATLDGDEGSISLKENKNGILEGVIGAEGLTFWLDTADSKAEIPSFYISKGIATEEPVTKAEEPAAATRNFLYYAKDSMYFWNESKAKFDVNANYALEGSYSSDPTKDTDVKAIFRPAVLAGVDTINTTVNGKAVVVAKEAKENVCSAGIDNFKFYITKIEGGYSVTPVGAATTYLYALNGKLGFTTNASKALPLTVGEGNPTSNESIDNSASSSIVVTGNAGYVTIQGAQGETAYVRNLLGMPLAETVITSDNATIAVPAGIVLVTVGEETVKVVVK
;
A
#
# COMPACT_ATOMS: atom_id res chain seq x y z
N MET A 1 -28.94 22.16 14.14
CA MET A 1 -28.86 23.18 15.21
C MET A 1 -28.32 22.48 16.45
N ASN A 2 -27.25 22.85 17.15
CA ASN A 2 -26.42 24.04 17.11
C ASN A 2 -24.94 23.65 17.19
N LYS A 3 -24.15 24.33 16.36
CA LYS A 3 -22.68 24.35 16.35
C LYS A 3 -22.15 24.88 17.70
N ARG A 4 -21.01 24.35 18.17
CA ARG A 4 -19.74 25.08 18.42
C ARG A 4 -18.86 24.34 19.46
N ILE A 5 -17.56 24.61 19.34
CA ILE A 5 -16.44 24.34 20.27
C ILE A 5 -15.70 23.02 20.00
N SER A 6 -14.80 23.05 19.01
CA SER A 6 -13.65 22.14 18.97
C SER A 6 -12.49 22.89 18.29
N THR A 7 -11.60 23.50 19.09
CA THR A 7 -10.45 24.27 18.60
C THR A 7 -9.31 24.35 19.63
N LEU A 8 -9.13 23.35 20.51
CA LEU A 8 -8.18 23.49 21.64
C LEU A 8 -7.15 22.37 21.90
N PHE A 9 -7.08 21.29 21.11
CA PHE A 9 -6.18 20.17 21.46
C PHE A 9 -4.85 20.08 20.68
N ALA A 10 -4.65 20.89 19.63
CA ALA A 10 -3.49 20.78 18.71
C ALA A 10 -2.14 21.34 19.23
N SER A 11 -1.85 21.34 20.53
CA SER A 11 -0.61 21.99 21.04
C SER A 11 0.15 21.23 22.14
N PHE A 12 -0.15 19.97 22.43
CA PHE A 12 0.34 19.30 23.65
C PHE A 12 1.63 18.47 23.58
N LEU A 13 2.32 18.36 22.45
CA LEU A 13 3.47 17.43 22.33
C LEU A 13 4.86 18.08 22.23
N LEU A 14 5.03 19.37 22.52
CA LEU A 14 6.26 20.09 22.19
C LEU A 14 7.35 20.10 23.28
N MET A 15 7.16 19.52 24.46
CA MET A 15 8.13 19.68 25.57
C MET A 15 8.37 18.42 26.39
N ALA A 16 9.19 17.50 25.87
CA ALA A 16 10.01 16.57 26.65
C ALA A 16 11.23 16.16 25.77
N GLY A 17 12.44 16.31 26.31
CA GLY A 17 13.66 16.59 25.52
C GLY A 17 14.29 15.46 24.72
N ALA A 18 15.24 15.85 23.86
CA ALA A 18 16.35 15.01 23.42
C ALA A 18 17.58 15.86 23.09
N VAL A 19 18.71 15.47 23.69
CA VAL A 19 20.06 15.99 23.51
C VAL A 19 20.65 15.43 22.21
N PHE A 20 21.29 16.26 21.39
CA PHE A 20 22.33 15.83 20.46
C PHE A 20 23.51 16.78 20.51
N ALA A 21 24.71 16.22 20.64
CA ALA A 21 25.96 16.92 20.74
C ALA A 21 26.47 17.36 19.36
N ALA A 22 26.63 18.67 19.17
CA ALA A 22 27.74 19.32 18.45
C ALA A 22 27.66 20.83 18.73
N GLY A 23 28.53 21.33 19.61
CA GLY A 23 29.06 22.71 19.57
C GLY A 23 28.14 23.94 19.65
N GLU A 24 26.82 23.86 19.88
CA GLU A 24 25.96 25.05 20.00
C GLU A 24 25.29 25.14 21.38
N THR A 25 25.55 26.22 22.12
CA THR A 25 24.88 26.54 23.39
C THR A 25 23.38 26.75 23.14
N THR A 26 22.54 25.80 23.53
CA THR A 26 21.08 25.98 23.48
C THR A 26 20.69 27.21 24.30
N PRO A 27 19.85 28.14 23.80
CA PRO A 27 19.48 29.31 24.59
C PRO A 27 18.75 28.87 25.86
N VAL A 28 19.20 29.42 27.00
CA VAL A 28 18.71 29.05 28.34
C VAL A 28 17.24 29.46 28.47
N LYS A 29 16.38 28.53 28.92
CA LYS A 29 14.99 28.85 29.27
C LYS A 29 14.96 29.65 30.57
N THR A 30 14.15 30.70 30.60
CA THR A 30 13.83 31.46 31.82
C THR A 30 12.38 31.22 32.23
N TYR A 31 12.08 31.40 33.51
CA TYR A 31 10.78 31.09 34.08
C TYR A 31 10.24 32.28 34.87
N GLU A 32 8.95 32.57 34.70
CA GLU A 32 8.24 33.58 35.48
C GLU A 32 7.05 32.95 36.20
N ALA A 33 6.81 33.37 37.45
CA ALA A 33 5.66 32.92 38.21
C ALA A 33 4.35 33.51 37.68
N LEU A 34 3.29 32.69 37.65
CA LEU A 34 1.96 33.15 37.29
C LEU A 34 1.32 33.94 38.44
N ASN A 35 0.49 34.92 38.09
CA ASN A 35 -0.31 35.70 39.06
C ASN A 35 -1.76 35.23 39.15
N LYS A 36 -2.24 34.47 38.16
CA LYS A 36 -3.61 33.94 38.07
C LYS A 36 -3.61 32.65 37.28
N VAL A 37 -4.68 31.87 37.44
CA VAL A 37 -4.85 30.57 36.79
C VAL A 37 -6.10 30.58 35.91
N THR A 38 -5.97 30.09 34.67
CA THR A 38 -7.05 30.03 33.69
C THR A 38 -7.32 28.58 33.28
N ASN A 39 -8.58 28.24 33.02
CA ASN A 39 -8.92 26.88 32.55
C ASN A 39 -8.30 26.62 31.17
N GLY A 40 -7.65 25.47 31.00
CA GLY A 40 -6.91 25.09 29.79
C GLY A 40 -5.49 25.66 29.71
N GLU A 41 -5.06 26.46 30.69
CA GLU A 41 -3.71 27.03 30.73
C GLU A 41 -2.67 25.96 31.04
N LYS A 42 -1.61 25.92 30.23
CA LYS A 42 -0.46 25.03 30.43
C LYS A 42 0.60 25.73 31.25
N VAL A 43 1.14 25.01 32.23
CA VAL A 43 2.10 25.54 33.18
C VAL A 43 3.18 24.53 33.51
N TYR A 44 4.32 25.03 33.97
CA TYR A 44 5.32 24.26 34.69
C TYR A 44 5.08 24.39 36.19
N LEU A 45 5.46 23.36 36.93
CA LEU A 45 5.43 23.38 38.38
C LEU A 45 6.86 23.23 38.89
N GLY A 46 7.35 24.16 39.70
CA GLY A 46 8.74 24.12 40.15
C GLY A 46 9.08 25.11 41.26
N ALA A 47 10.37 25.20 41.56
CA ALA A 47 10.89 26.13 42.55
C ALA A 47 10.68 27.60 42.15
N THR A 48 10.82 28.51 43.12
CA THR A 48 10.84 29.95 42.85
C THR A 48 11.97 30.27 41.86
N PRO A 49 11.69 31.03 40.78
CA PRO A 49 12.75 31.48 39.87
C PRO A 49 13.80 32.32 40.60
N ASP A 50 15.06 32.13 40.22
CA ASP A 50 16.16 32.95 40.69
C ASP A 50 15.96 34.43 40.30
N GLU A 51 16.21 35.35 41.23
CA GLU A 51 15.85 36.78 41.05
C GLU A 51 16.64 37.46 39.92
N ASP A 52 17.87 37.02 39.66
CA ASP A 52 18.76 37.63 38.67
C ASP A 52 18.67 36.92 37.30
N THR A 53 18.61 35.59 37.32
CA THR A 53 18.69 34.77 36.09
C THR A 53 17.34 34.26 35.61
N ASN A 54 16.29 34.30 36.45
CA ASN A 54 15.01 33.64 36.23
C ASN A 54 15.14 32.13 35.92
N ALA A 55 16.26 31.51 36.33
CA ALA A 55 16.47 30.08 36.20
C ALA A 55 15.69 29.33 37.28
N VAL A 56 15.26 28.11 36.97
CA VAL A 56 14.64 27.18 37.92
C VAL A 56 15.35 25.84 37.79
N THR A 57 15.80 25.30 38.91
CA THR A 57 16.64 24.10 38.94
C THR A 57 15.88 22.83 39.33
N SER A 58 14.68 22.97 39.90
CA SER A 58 13.85 21.86 40.37
C SER A 58 12.41 22.03 39.95
N PHE A 59 11.85 20.98 39.36
CA PHE A 59 10.49 20.91 38.85
C PHE A 59 9.75 19.69 39.41
N LEU A 60 8.43 19.74 39.32
CA LEU A 60 7.58 18.59 39.50
C LEU A 60 7.33 17.90 38.16
N LYS A 61 7.23 16.59 38.21
CA LYS A 61 6.78 15.73 37.11
C LYS A 61 5.73 14.74 37.61
N SER A 62 4.97 14.17 36.70
CA SER A 62 4.03 13.11 36.99
C SER A 62 4.78 11.80 37.25
N THR A 63 4.29 11.01 38.22
CA THR A 63 4.81 9.68 38.52
C THR A 63 3.64 8.73 38.72
N GLU A 64 3.68 7.57 38.08
CA GLU A 64 2.62 6.58 38.21
C GLU A 64 2.57 6.02 39.63
N VAL A 65 1.36 5.91 40.18
CA VAL A 65 1.08 5.33 41.48
C VAL A 65 0.37 4.00 41.25
N LYS A 66 1.07 2.89 41.55
CA LYS A 66 0.61 1.48 41.53
C LYS A 66 -0.70 1.24 40.75
N ASN A 67 -0.66 1.31 39.42
CA ASN A 67 -1.72 0.94 38.48
C ASN A 67 -3.13 1.55 38.71
N VAL A 68 -3.27 2.70 39.37
CA VAL A 68 -4.58 3.38 39.50
C VAL A 68 -4.57 4.92 39.37
N GLY A 69 -3.43 5.57 39.11
CA GLY A 69 -3.37 6.98 38.65
C GLY A 69 -1.99 7.62 38.82
N TYR A 70 -1.90 8.95 38.77
CA TYR A 70 -0.62 9.69 38.77
C TYR A 70 -0.52 10.64 39.95
N GLY A 71 0.67 10.72 40.55
CA GLY A 71 1.04 11.67 41.61
C GLY A 71 2.21 12.56 41.21
N PHE A 72 2.79 13.24 42.19
CA PHE A 72 3.95 14.12 41.99
C PHE A 72 5.27 13.40 42.25
N GLY A 73 6.25 13.63 41.38
CA GLY A 73 7.67 13.34 41.57
C GLY A 73 8.52 14.56 41.22
N THR A 74 9.82 14.48 41.44
CA THR A 74 10.75 15.59 41.18
C THR A 74 11.56 15.38 39.90
N ALA A 75 11.94 16.48 39.27
CA ALA A 75 12.76 16.52 38.06
C ALA A 75 13.68 17.74 38.08
N ASP A 76 14.76 17.67 37.30
CA ASP A 76 15.54 18.85 36.94
C ASP A 76 14.90 19.59 35.76
N GLY A 77 15.56 20.66 35.27
CA GLY A 77 15.07 21.43 34.14
C GLY A 77 14.94 20.66 32.82
N ALA A 78 15.68 19.57 32.62
CA ALA A 78 15.58 18.73 31.43
C ALA A 78 14.35 17.79 31.50
N GLY A 79 14.01 17.34 32.71
CA GLY A 79 12.83 16.52 32.98
C GLY A 79 11.57 17.30 33.37
N ALA A 80 11.55 18.63 33.23
CA ALA A 80 10.43 19.48 33.60
C ALA A 80 9.18 19.16 32.75
N GLU A 81 8.09 18.76 33.41
CA GLU A 81 6.83 18.41 32.74
C GLU A 81 5.89 19.63 32.65
N VAL A 82 5.14 19.69 31.55
CA VAL A 82 4.05 20.65 31.35
C VAL A 82 2.74 20.04 31.84
N PHE A 83 2.06 20.76 32.74
CA PHE A 83 0.75 20.40 33.25
C PHE A 83 -0.34 21.29 32.66
N THR A 84 -1.54 20.76 32.52
CA THR A 84 -2.72 21.51 32.07
C THR A 84 -3.64 21.77 33.23
N VAL A 85 -4.05 23.02 33.40
CA VAL A 85 -5.14 23.38 34.30
C VAL A 85 -6.46 22.97 33.68
N SER A 86 -7.28 22.20 34.40
CA SER A 86 -8.57 21.72 33.93
C SER A 86 -9.66 21.84 34.98
N GLY A 87 -10.92 21.81 34.54
CA GLY A 87 -12.10 21.77 35.40
C GLY A 87 -12.30 22.99 36.29
N LYS A 88 -11.66 24.14 36.02
CA LYS A 88 -11.66 25.30 36.92
C LYS A 88 -13.09 25.71 37.36
N LYS A 89 -13.30 25.83 38.67
CA LYS A 89 -14.54 26.31 39.30
C LYS A 89 -14.24 27.26 40.46
N THR A 90 -15.14 28.18 40.76
CA THR A 90 -15.00 29.12 41.87
C THR A 90 -16.07 28.84 42.91
N GLU A 91 -15.66 28.57 44.15
CA GLU A 91 -16.56 28.33 45.28
C GLU A 91 -16.13 29.22 46.44
N ASN A 92 -17.06 29.99 47.03
CA ASN A 92 -16.80 30.94 48.12
C ASN A 92 -15.61 31.90 47.87
N GLY A 93 -15.44 32.36 46.62
CA GLY A 93 -14.34 33.25 46.23
C GLY A 93 -12.97 32.58 46.08
N THR A 94 -12.89 31.25 46.24
CA THR A 94 -11.67 30.46 46.03
C THR A 94 -11.77 29.70 44.72
N ASP A 95 -10.72 29.80 43.89
CA ASP A 95 -10.62 29.07 42.63
C ASP A 95 -10.06 27.67 42.87
N TYR A 96 -10.81 26.67 42.41
CA TYR A 96 -10.45 25.26 42.42
C TYR A 96 -10.20 24.76 40.99
N PHE A 97 -9.18 23.93 40.80
CA PHE A 97 -8.86 23.32 39.50
C PHE A 97 -8.20 21.96 39.67
N GLN A 98 -8.16 21.20 38.58
CA GLN A 98 -7.43 19.95 38.45
C GLN A 98 -6.18 20.17 37.60
N LEU A 99 -5.17 19.34 37.82
CA LEU A 99 -3.98 19.29 36.98
C LEU A 99 -4.02 18.03 36.13
N LEU A 100 -3.80 18.16 34.83
CA LEU A 100 -3.61 17.06 33.91
C LEU A 100 -2.15 17.02 33.48
N ASN A 101 -1.59 15.82 33.39
CA ASN A 101 -0.26 15.60 32.82
C ASN A 101 -0.29 15.70 31.28
N ALA A 102 0.86 15.55 30.62
CA ALA A 102 0.95 15.63 29.15
C ALA A 102 0.07 14.60 28.42
N ALA A 103 -0.23 13.45 29.04
CA ALA A 103 -1.10 12.41 28.51
C ALA A 103 -2.60 12.64 28.82
N GLY A 104 -2.98 13.81 29.33
CA GLY A 104 -4.35 14.13 29.71
C GLY A 104 -4.86 13.39 30.95
N LYS A 105 -3.96 12.80 31.75
CA LYS A 105 -4.31 12.08 32.98
C LYS A 105 -4.29 13.03 34.17
N VAL A 106 -5.30 12.90 35.04
CA VAL A 106 -5.43 13.71 36.27
C VAL A 106 -4.32 13.38 37.25
N ILE A 107 -3.68 14.42 37.79
CA ILE A 107 -2.71 14.35 38.88
C ILE A 107 -3.44 14.41 40.23
N TYR A 108 -3.11 13.45 41.09
CA TYR A 108 -3.67 13.30 42.42
C TYR A 108 -2.62 13.62 43.49
N GLY A 109 -3.10 14.07 44.65
CA GLY A 109 -2.30 14.31 45.84
C GLY A 109 -3.07 13.87 47.10
N THR A 110 -2.36 13.69 48.20
CA THR A 110 -2.96 13.49 49.54
C THR A 110 -2.63 14.67 50.45
N THR A 111 -3.47 14.92 51.45
CA THR A 111 -3.25 15.96 52.47
C THR A 111 -2.58 15.44 53.74
N SER A 112 -2.06 14.21 53.73
CA SER A 112 -1.34 13.61 54.87
C SER A 112 0.05 14.23 55.03
N GLY A 113 0.34 14.83 56.20
CA GLY A 113 1.61 15.50 56.50
C GLY A 113 1.54 17.03 56.39
N ASP A 114 2.70 17.67 56.22
CA ASP A 114 2.82 19.13 56.18
C ASP A 114 2.78 19.72 54.76
N VAL A 115 3.04 18.89 53.74
CA VAL A 115 2.90 19.22 52.32
C VAL A 115 1.93 18.25 51.64
N VAL A 116 1.47 18.59 50.44
CA VAL A 116 0.73 17.64 49.60
C VAL A 116 1.61 16.43 49.35
N GLY A 117 1.16 15.24 49.75
CA GLY A 117 1.89 13.98 49.58
C GLY A 117 1.49 13.22 48.32
N THR A 118 2.22 12.13 48.03
CA THR A 118 1.85 11.17 46.98
C THR A 118 0.62 10.37 47.41
N PRO A 119 -0.45 10.31 46.60
CA PRO A 119 -1.67 9.59 46.96
C PRO A 119 -1.45 8.08 46.90
N ASP A 120 -2.25 7.31 47.64
CA ASP A 120 -2.33 5.85 47.48
C ASP A 120 -3.43 5.44 46.49
N ALA A 121 -3.50 4.14 46.21
CA ALA A 121 -4.43 3.57 45.24
C ALA A 121 -5.91 3.87 45.55
N ASP A 122 -6.28 3.92 46.83
CA ASP A 122 -7.67 4.13 47.25
C ASP A 122 -8.03 5.62 47.29
N ALA A 123 -7.06 6.50 47.58
CA ALA A 123 -7.19 7.94 47.46
C ALA A 123 -7.46 8.35 46.00
N VAL A 124 -6.81 7.70 45.02
CA VAL A 124 -7.05 7.98 43.60
C VAL A 124 -8.44 7.53 43.15
N LYS A 125 -8.92 6.35 43.58
CA LYS A 125 -10.28 5.87 43.23
C LYS A 125 -11.39 6.82 43.68
N LYS A 126 -11.18 7.58 44.76
CA LYS A 126 -12.14 8.59 45.23
C LYS A 126 -12.27 9.78 44.27
N GLY A 127 -11.37 9.95 43.31
CA GLY A 127 -11.59 10.75 42.09
C GLY A 127 -11.60 12.27 42.23
N TYR A 128 -11.54 12.83 43.44
CA TYR A 128 -11.65 14.28 43.67
C TYR A 128 -10.35 14.88 44.22
N CYS A 129 -9.48 15.34 43.32
CA CYS A 129 -8.32 16.16 43.66
C CYS A 129 -8.50 17.56 43.08
N TRP A 130 -8.70 18.55 43.95
CA TRP A 130 -8.99 19.94 43.58
C TRP A 130 -7.97 20.86 44.24
N PHE A 131 -7.05 21.38 43.44
CA PHE A 131 -6.04 22.33 43.86
C PHE A 131 -6.61 23.74 43.91
N THR A 132 -6.04 24.56 44.78
CA THR A 132 -6.29 26.00 44.86
C THR A 132 -4.99 26.76 44.60
N PHE A 133 -5.12 28.01 44.15
CA PHE A 133 -3.99 28.88 43.85
C PHE A 133 -4.17 30.24 44.51
N THR A 134 -3.19 30.66 45.31
CA THR A 134 -3.21 31.96 46.01
C THR A 134 -1.78 32.45 46.14
N GLU A 135 -1.52 33.72 45.75
CA GLU A 135 -0.19 34.36 45.85
C GLU A 135 0.95 33.50 45.26
N GLY A 136 0.75 32.98 44.04
CA GLY A 136 1.75 32.17 43.36
C GLY A 136 1.88 30.73 43.87
N THR A 137 1.13 30.33 44.90
CA THR A 137 1.29 29.06 45.61
C THR A 137 0.13 28.11 45.35
N ILE A 138 0.45 26.85 45.05
CA ILE A 138 -0.53 25.79 44.82
C ILE A 138 -0.77 25.02 46.12
N LYS A 139 -2.03 24.73 46.43
CA LYS A 139 -2.42 23.98 47.63
C LYS A 139 -3.45 22.90 47.31
N LEU A 140 -3.44 21.80 48.05
CA LEU A 140 -4.54 20.83 48.09
C LEU A 140 -5.17 20.90 49.49
N GLY A 141 -6.44 21.31 49.56
CA GLY A 141 -7.03 21.73 50.84
C GLY A 141 -6.23 22.89 51.45
N ASN A 142 -5.79 22.73 52.71
CA ASN A 142 -4.98 23.73 53.41
C ASN A 142 -3.46 23.47 53.34
N LYS A 143 -3.01 22.47 52.56
CA LYS A 143 -1.60 22.04 52.51
C LYS A 143 -0.91 22.53 51.24
N PRO A 144 0.29 23.15 51.31
CA PRO A 144 1.03 23.59 50.14
C PRO A 144 1.62 22.40 49.38
N LEU A 145 1.62 22.51 48.05
CA LEU A 145 2.37 21.60 47.18
C LEU A 145 3.83 22.05 47.18
N ALA A 146 4.75 21.14 47.51
CA ALA A 146 6.19 21.42 47.51
C ALA A 146 6.85 20.84 46.27
N TYR A 147 7.86 21.53 45.73
CA TYR A 147 8.69 20.98 44.64
C TYR A 147 9.72 19.97 45.16
N ASP A 148 10.02 20.05 46.45
CA ASP A 148 10.76 19.05 47.22
C ASP A 148 9.85 18.57 48.35
N MET A 149 9.37 17.35 48.21
CA MET A 149 8.34 16.75 49.06
C MET A 149 8.81 16.47 50.50
N SER A 150 10.06 16.78 50.82
CA SER A 150 10.64 16.62 52.16
C SER A 150 10.42 17.82 53.10
N SER A 151 10.01 18.99 52.58
CA SER A 151 9.87 20.21 53.40
C SER A 151 8.73 21.12 52.97
N SER A 152 7.99 21.68 53.95
CA SER A 152 6.95 22.68 53.73
C SER A 152 7.47 24.09 53.43
N SER A 153 8.79 24.32 53.55
CA SER A 153 9.43 25.57 53.12
C SER A 153 9.56 25.70 51.60
N ASN A 154 9.56 24.57 50.87
CA ASN A 154 9.95 24.49 49.46
C ASN A 154 8.72 24.44 48.54
N VAL A 155 7.93 25.50 48.59
CA VAL A 155 6.62 25.59 47.94
C VAL A 155 6.73 25.71 46.42
N ALA A 156 6.00 24.87 45.69
CA ALA A 156 5.95 24.90 44.23
C ALA A 156 5.16 26.11 43.70
N LYS A 157 5.71 26.73 42.66
CA LYS A 157 5.11 27.81 41.88
C LYS A 157 4.57 27.28 40.56
N MET A 158 3.52 27.92 40.04
CA MET A 158 3.11 27.77 38.65
C MET A 158 3.93 28.73 37.81
N LEU A 159 4.61 28.19 36.79
CA LEU A 159 5.61 28.91 36.01
C LEU A 159 5.26 28.88 34.51
N LYS A 160 5.56 29.98 33.82
CA LYS A 160 5.59 30.04 32.35
C LYS A 160 7.05 30.12 31.90
N ALA A 161 7.40 29.30 30.91
CA ALA A 161 8.75 29.28 30.36
C ALA A 161 8.86 30.24 29.17
N SER A 162 9.96 31.00 29.14
CA SER A 162 10.35 31.89 28.06
C SER A 162 11.71 31.51 27.47
N LYS A 163 11.95 31.88 26.22
CA LYS A 163 13.25 31.69 25.54
C LYS A 163 13.53 32.88 24.61
N GLU A 164 14.76 33.40 24.65
CA GLU A 164 15.28 34.33 23.64
C GLU A 164 15.68 33.60 22.36
N THR A 165 15.48 34.25 21.21
CA THR A 165 15.73 33.69 19.89
C THR A 165 16.98 34.35 19.30
N THR A 166 17.93 33.54 18.84
CA THR A 166 19.15 34.04 18.19
C THR A 166 18.92 34.30 16.70
N ALA A 167 19.89 34.95 16.05
CA ALA A 167 19.89 35.09 14.58
C ALA A 167 19.84 33.72 13.89
N ASP A 168 20.58 32.74 14.39
CA ASP A 168 20.62 31.39 13.83
C ASP A 168 19.30 30.65 14.03
N ASP A 169 18.66 30.78 15.20
CA ASP A 169 17.34 30.20 15.45
C ASP A 169 16.29 30.75 14.47
N LEU A 170 16.35 32.05 14.14
CA LEU A 170 15.47 32.66 13.13
C LEU A 170 15.83 32.21 11.72
N ASN A 171 17.11 32.19 11.36
CA ASN A 171 17.55 31.85 10.01
C ASN A 171 17.42 30.36 9.67
N LYS A 172 17.27 29.48 10.68
CA LYS A 172 16.91 28.05 10.52
C LYS A 172 15.50 27.87 9.91
N ASN A 173 14.65 28.90 9.88
CA ASN A 173 13.38 28.86 9.16
C ASN A 173 13.61 28.83 7.63
N LEU A 174 12.56 28.55 6.86
CA LEU A 174 12.61 28.42 5.39
C LEU A 174 13.79 27.53 4.93
N SER A 175 14.12 26.49 5.70
CA SER A 175 15.20 25.56 5.40
C SER A 175 16.58 26.23 5.30
N GLY A 176 16.89 27.14 6.24
CA GLY A 176 18.14 27.88 6.25
C GLY A 176 18.16 29.09 5.30
N LYS A 177 17.07 29.32 4.55
CA LYS A 177 16.96 30.44 3.61
C LYS A 177 16.48 31.73 4.28
N GLY A 178 16.40 31.79 5.61
CA GLY A 178 15.94 32.96 6.36
C GLY A 178 14.51 32.79 6.87
N PHE A 179 13.79 33.89 7.04
CA PHE A 179 12.42 33.88 7.57
C PHE A 179 11.65 35.09 7.07
N SER A 180 10.36 35.13 7.38
CA SER A 180 9.50 36.31 7.27
C SER A 180 8.52 36.24 8.43
N PHE A 181 7.81 37.32 8.77
CA PHE A 181 6.79 37.32 9.81
C PHE A 181 5.38 37.57 9.26
N LYS A 182 4.42 36.83 9.80
CA LYS A 182 2.97 37.05 9.69
C LYS A 182 2.38 37.29 11.07
N PHE A 183 1.18 37.86 11.09
CA PHE A 183 0.45 38.18 12.30
C PHE A 183 -0.94 37.52 12.25
N PRO A 184 -1.02 36.18 12.42
CA PRO A 184 -2.18 35.39 12.02
C PRO A 184 -3.41 35.60 12.91
N LYS A 185 -3.24 36.19 14.10
CA LYS A 185 -4.34 36.55 15.01
C LYS A 185 -4.75 38.02 14.90
N ALA A 186 -4.23 38.74 13.90
CA ALA A 186 -4.66 40.11 13.64
C ALA A 186 -6.13 40.12 13.22
N ALA A 187 -6.85 41.20 13.50
CA ALA A 187 -8.28 41.29 13.22
C ALA A 187 -8.59 41.35 11.70
N SER A 188 -7.61 41.80 10.90
CA SER A 188 -7.62 41.86 9.44
C SER A 188 -6.20 41.75 8.92
N GLU A 189 -6.04 41.43 7.64
CA GLU A 189 -4.73 41.48 6.98
C GLU A 189 -4.20 42.93 6.98
N PRO A 190 -2.95 43.17 7.43
CA PRO A 190 -2.38 44.51 7.43
C PRO A 190 -2.14 45.00 5.99
N ASP A 191 -2.50 46.26 5.70
CA ASP A 191 -2.30 46.88 4.37
C ASP A 191 -0.85 46.80 3.88
N VAL A 192 0.11 46.91 4.80
CA VAL A 192 1.54 46.77 4.54
C VAL A 192 2.15 45.98 5.68
N ASN A 193 2.85 44.88 5.34
CA ASN A 193 3.65 44.11 6.28
C ASN A 193 5.15 44.26 5.93
N PRO A 194 5.89 45.12 6.64
CA PRO A 194 7.33 45.33 6.42
C PRO A 194 8.19 44.08 6.64
N PHE A 195 7.64 43.08 7.32
CA PHE A 195 8.30 41.81 7.63
C PHE A 195 7.73 40.65 6.82
N GLY A 196 6.85 40.91 5.85
CA GLY A 196 6.17 39.86 5.08
C GLY A 196 7.06 39.19 4.04
N GLU A 197 8.06 39.90 3.55
CA GLU A 197 9.05 39.38 2.60
C GLU A 197 10.14 38.57 3.30
N GLN A 198 10.79 37.68 2.55
CA GLN A 198 11.91 36.89 3.04
C GLN A 198 13.08 37.79 3.50
N MET A 199 13.61 37.51 4.68
CA MET A 199 14.67 38.25 5.35
C MET A 199 15.60 37.33 6.14
N PHE A 200 16.76 37.85 6.50
CA PHE A 200 17.74 37.22 7.38
C PHE A 200 17.96 38.05 8.64
N ALA A 201 18.28 37.37 9.73
CA ALA A 201 18.72 37.98 10.98
C ALA A 201 20.25 37.97 11.01
N ILE A 202 20.84 39.09 11.35
CA ILE A 202 22.29 39.21 11.57
C ILE A 202 22.50 39.72 12.98
N ASP A 203 23.49 39.17 13.67
CA ASP A 203 23.85 39.63 15.01
C ASP A 203 24.21 41.14 15.00
N ALA A 204 23.58 41.91 15.90
CA ALA A 204 23.75 43.36 15.92
C ALA A 204 25.17 43.80 16.30
N ALA A 205 25.90 43.00 17.11
CA ALA A 205 27.29 43.28 17.43
C ALA A 205 28.18 43.16 16.19
N THR A 206 27.93 42.15 15.35
CA THR A 206 28.63 42.00 14.06
C THR A 206 28.42 43.22 13.16
N VAL A 207 27.18 43.71 13.04
CA VAL A 207 26.88 44.89 12.22
C VAL A 207 27.55 46.15 12.78
N ASN A 208 27.50 46.36 14.09
CA ASN A 208 28.09 47.51 14.78
C ASN A 208 29.62 47.56 14.61
N GLU A 209 30.29 46.41 14.74
CA GLU A 209 31.73 46.28 14.59
C GLU A 209 32.17 46.53 13.14
N GLN A 210 31.58 45.81 12.18
CA GLN A 210 32.00 45.87 10.77
C GLN A 210 31.71 47.23 10.11
N LEU A 211 30.63 47.91 10.52
CA LEU A 211 30.27 49.23 10.01
C LEU A 211 30.82 50.40 10.84
N GLU A 212 31.52 50.13 11.96
CA GLU A 212 32.13 51.14 12.84
C GLU A 212 31.10 52.17 13.36
N LEU A 213 29.91 51.71 13.76
CA LEU A 213 28.78 52.59 14.11
C LEU A 213 28.90 53.24 15.51
N GLY A 214 29.83 52.74 16.34
CA GLY A 214 30.20 53.36 17.61
C GLY A 214 29.14 53.28 18.70
N VAL A 215 28.24 52.29 18.65
CA VAL A 215 27.24 52.07 19.72
C VAL A 215 27.84 51.18 20.81
N GLU A 216 27.83 51.65 22.06
CA GLU A 216 28.33 50.89 23.21
C GLU A 216 27.34 49.77 23.59
N SER A 217 27.84 48.55 23.81
CA SER A 217 27.09 47.38 24.30
C SER A 217 25.78 47.08 23.55
N VAL A 218 25.90 46.52 22.35
CA VAL A 218 24.75 46.11 21.51
C VAL A 218 24.40 44.64 21.73
N SER A 219 23.10 44.35 21.86
CA SER A 219 22.55 42.99 21.97
C SER A 219 21.25 42.91 21.18
N GLY A 220 21.05 41.80 20.48
CA GLY A 220 19.91 41.57 19.60
C GLY A 220 20.33 41.31 18.15
N VAL A 221 19.37 41.42 17.24
CA VAL A 221 19.53 41.09 15.82
C VAL A 221 19.04 42.23 14.92
N CYS A 222 19.64 42.34 13.74
CA CYS A 222 19.18 43.21 12.66
C CYS A 222 18.50 42.38 11.58
N PHE A 223 17.35 42.84 11.08
CA PHE A 223 16.65 42.18 9.97
C PHE A 223 17.05 42.78 8.63
N VAL A 224 17.40 41.92 7.69
CA VAL A 224 17.92 42.28 6.37
C VAL A 224 17.10 41.59 5.29
N VAL A 225 16.60 42.33 4.30
CA VAL A 225 15.84 41.77 3.18
C VAL A 225 16.71 40.77 2.40
N ALA A 226 16.16 39.61 2.04
CA ALA A 226 16.84 38.54 1.30
C ALA A 226 17.00 38.84 -0.20
N ASN A 227 17.39 40.08 -0.54
CA ASN A 227 17.78 40.45 -1.90
C ASN A 227 19.23 39.99 -2.20
N GLU A 228 19.76 40.28 -3.40
CA GLU A 228 21.09 39.82 -3.82
C GLU A 228 22.20 40.15 -2.81
N ALA A 229 22.14 41.32 -2.16
CA ALA A 229 23.10 41.71 -1.13
C ALA A 229 22.84 41.00 0.21
N GLY A 230 21.57 40.87 0.63
CA GLY A 230 21.21 40.15 1.85
C GLY A 230 21.56 38.66 1.80
N LEU A 231 21.37 38.00 0.65
CA LEU A 231 21.73 36.58 0.44
C LEU A 231 23.24 36.33 0.58
N LYS A 232 24.08 37.33 0.27
CA LYS A 232 25.52 37.23 0.51
C LYS A 232 25.83 37.11 2.00
N LEU A 233 25.08 37.80 2.87
CA LEU A 233 25.27 37.78 4.33
C LEU A 233 24.88 36.45 5.00
N ALA A 234 24.03 35.65 4.33
CA ALA A 234 23.59 34.35 4.81
C ALA A 234 24.74 33.31 4.85
N LYS A 235 25.81 33.53 4.07
CA LYS A 235 27.00 32.69 4.10
C LYS A 235 27.84 32.97 5.36
N SER A 236 28.57 31.96 5.84
CA SER A 236 29.43 32.07 7.02
C SER A 236 30.52 33.14 6.85
N ASP A 237 31.08 33.28 5.65
CA ASP A 237 32.08 34.29 5.24
C ASP A 237 31.48 35.58 4.67
N GLY A 238 30.15 35.67 4.61
CA GLY A 238 29.43 36.71 3.89
C GLY A 238 29.36 38.08 4.56
N LYS A 239 29.62 38.15 5.87
CA LYS A 239 29.34 39.32 6.74
C LYS A 239 30.46 40.39 6.69
N THR A 240 30.93 40.70 5.49
CA THR A 240 31.97 41.71 5.26
C THR A 240 31.40 43.14 5.30
N LYS A 241 32.25 44.14 5.59
CA LYS A 241 31.89 45.57 5.59
C LYS A 241 31.16 46.01 4.32
N ASP A 242 31.62 45.59 3.15
CA ASP A 242 31.04 45.97 1.86
C ASP A 242 29.66 45.34 1.62
N ASN A 243 29.52 44.05 1.95
CA ASN A 243 28.23 43.37 1.85
C ASN A 243 27.22 43.96 2.83
N LEU A 244 27.64 44.31 4.05
CA LEU A 244 26.78 44.97 5.03
C LEU A 244 26.37 46.37 4.57
N LYS A 245 27.25 47.17 3.96
CA LYS A 245 26.88 48.48 3.39
C LYS A 245 25.84 48.36 2.28
N ALA A 246 25.95 47.32 1.43
CA ALA A 246 25.06 47.09 0.31
C ALA A 246 23.70 46.48 0.73
N ALA A 247 23.68 45.73 1.83
CA ALA A 247 22.49 45.09 2.38
C ALA A 247 21.39 46.09 2.75
N THR A 248 20.14 45.63 2.68
CA THR A 248 18.93 46.43 2.93
C THR A 248 18.30 46.03 4.26
N PHE A 249 18.40 46.91 5.25
CA PHE A 249 17.94 46.69 6.62
C PHE A 249 16.50 47.17 6.79
N ILE A 250 15.68 46.41 7.52
CA ILE A 250 14.35 46.83 7.94
C ILE A 250 14.49 47.56 9.27
N VAL A 251 14.07 48.83 9.29
CA VAL A 251 14.28 49.74 10.41
C VAL A 251 12.98 50.43 10.80
N LEU A 252 12.84 50.79 12.08
CA LEU A 252 11.79 51.68 12.54
C LEU A 252 11.93 53.01 11.78
N ASN A 253 10.83 53.50 11.22
CA ASN A 253 10.81 54.77 10.50
C ASN A 253 10.56 55.93 11.49
N PRO A 254 11.57 56.71 11.90
CA PRO A 254 11.40 57.75 12.91
C PRO A 254 10.56 58.94 12.40
N ASN A 255 10.26 59.01 11.11
CA ASN A 255 9.57 60.14 10.48
C ASN A 255 8.11 59.83 10.11
N ALA A 256 7.65 58.58 10.26
CA ALA A 256 6.31 58.18 9.83
C ALA A 256 5.54 57.53 10.99
N ILE A 257 4.48 58.23 11.42
CA ILE A 257 3.50 57.74 12.39
C ILE A 257 2.14 57.56 11.71
N PHE A 258 1.37 56.55 12.13
CA PHE A 258 0.04 56.30 11.57
C PHE A 258 -1.04 57.29 12.04
N GLY A 259 -0.73 58.20 12.97
CA GLY A 259 -1.67 59.21 13.47
C GLY A 259 -2.83 58.63 14.28
N ILE A 260 -2.63 57.47 14.91
CA ILE A 260 -3.65 56.76 15.70
C ILE A 260 -3.83 57.45 17.06
N THR A 261 -5.02 58.00 17.34
CA THR A 261 -5.30 58.77 18.56
C THR A 261 -5.15 57.99 19.87
N SER A 262 -5.22 56.67 19.82
CA SER A 262 -5.05 55.78 20.98
C SER A 262 -3.60 55.37 21.25
N LEU A 263 -2.64 55.87 20.47
CA LEU A 263 -1.20 55.59 20.61
C LEU A 263 -0.45 56.90 20.85
N ASP A 264 0.49 56.88 21.80
CA ASP A 264 1.28 58.06 22.18
C ASP A 264 2.68 58.04 21.54
N ALA A 265 2.87 58.87 20.51
CA ALA A 265 4.14 59.00 19.81
C ALA A 265 5.29 59.49 20.72
N THR A 266 5.01 60.18 21.83
CA THR A 266 6.05 60.61 22.79
C THR A 266 6.63 59.43 23.57
N GLN A 267 5.87 58.33 23.65
CA GLN A 267 6.28 57.05 24.25
C GLN A 267 6.76 56.05 23.17
N GLY A 268 7.01 56.52 21.94
CA GLY A 268 7.48 55.67 20.85
C GLY A 268 6.40 54.80 20.22
N GLU A 269 5.12 55.05 20.50
CA GLU A 269 4.02 54.28 19.92
C GLU A 269 3.57 54.82 18.55
N GLY A 270 3.03 53.95 17.70
CA GLY A 270 2.40 54.35 16.44
C GLY A 270 3.34 54.56 15.26
N PHE A 271 4.63 54.22 15.40
CA PHE A 271 5.61 54.32 14.32
C PHE A 271 5.56 53.10 13.40
N GLY A 272 5.68 53.36 12.09
CA GLY A 272 5.84 52.33 11.07
C GLY A 272 7.29 51.93 10.84
N PHE A 273 7.51 51.09 9.83
CA PHE A 273 8.84 50.62 9.42
C PHE A 273 9.14 50.99 7.97
N THR A 274 10.43 51.06 7.66
CA THR A 274 10.95 51.31 6.31
C THR A 274 12.20 50.48 6.10
N THR A 275 12.79 50.55 4.90
CA THR A 275 14.06 49.91 4.58
C THR A 275 15.14 50.93 4.22
N VAL A 276 16.36 50.71 4.69
CA VAL A 276 17.53 51.52 4.31
C VAL A 276 18.73 50.64 3.99
N LYS A 277 19.65 51.13 3.14
CA LYS A 277 20.94 50.45 2.94
C LYS A 277 21.80 50.55 4.20
N GLY A 278 22.67 49.57 4.43
CA GLY A 278 23.60 49.59 5.57
C GLY A 278 24.49 50.83 5.63
N GLU A 279 24.87 51.40 4.48
CA GLU A 279 25.60 52.68 4.41
C GLU A 279 24.83 53.90 4.98
N LYS A 280 23.52 53.77 5.19
CA LYS A 280 22.64 54.79 5.78
C LYS A 280 22.39 54.57 7.27
N LEU A 281 22.91 53.49 7.87
CA LEU A 281 22.91 53.33 9.32
C LEU A 281 23.93 54.29 9.94
N ASN A 282 23.59 54.87 11.09
CA ASN A 282 24.37 55.89 11.76
C ASN A 282 24.16 55.86 13.29
N SER A 283 24.91 56.64 14.08
CA SER A 283 24.71 56.74 15.53
C SER A 283 23.43 57.53 15.92
N THR A 284 22.98 58.43 15.05
CA THR A 284 21.77 59.27 15.20
C THR A 284 20.97 59.34 13.90
N ASN A 285 19.68 59.70 13.98
CA ASN A 285 18.91 59.95 12.76
C ASN A 285 19.29 61.31 12.15
N VAL A 286 19.48 61.35 10.84
CA VAL A 286 19.75 62.57 10.05
C VAL A 286 18.81 62.57 8.85
N LYS A 287 17.73 63.34 8.95
CA LYS A 287 16.60 63.32 8.00
C LYS A 287 17.03 63.75 6.59
N LYS A 288 17.86 64.78 6.49
CA LYS A 288 18.33 65.34 5.21
C LYS A 288 19.11 64.34 4.35
N ASP A 289 19.93 63.50 5.00
CA ASP A 289 20.78 62.50 4.34
C ASP A 289 20.10 61.11 4.23
N GLY A 290 18.90 60.98 4.80
CA GLY A 290 18.17 59.72 4.94
C GLY A 290 18.88 58.71 5.85
N LYS A 291 19.71 59.17 6.79
CA LYS A 291 20.41 58.29 7.74
C LYS A 291 19.52 57.97 8.94
N ILE A 292 19.53 56.71 9.37
CA ILE A 292 18.73 56.23 10.49
C ILE A 292 19.67 55.69 11.59
N ALA A 293 19.32 55.97 12.84
CA ALA A 293 20.06 55.52 14.01
C ALA A 293 20.09 53.98 14.05
N PHE A 294 21.26 53.39 14.28
CA PHE A 294 21.46 51.94 14.27
C PHE A 294 20.56 51.21 15.28
N VAL A 295 20.30 51.83 16.44
CA VAL A 295 19.38 51.31 17.45
C VAL A 295 17.94 51.10 16.94
N ASN A 296 17.52 51.82 15.89
CA ASN A 296 16.23 51.63 15.22
C ASN A 296 16.23 50.43 14.24
N ALA A 297 17.33 49.70 14.14
CA ALA A 297 17.47 48.46 13.38
C ALA A 297 17.65 47.23 14.28
N ILE A 298 17.74 47.41 15.60
CA ILE A 298 18.02 46.33 16.55
C ILE A 298 16.69 45.80 17.13
N TYR A 299 16.52 44.49 17.02
CA TYR A 299 15.37 43.76 17.53
C TYR A 299 15.83 42.70 18.53
N SER A 300 15.06 42.49 19.59
CA SER A 300 15.11 41.32 20.45
C SER A 300 13.88 40.48 20.18
N VAL A 301 14.05 39.18 19.97
CA VAL A 301 12.96 38.27 19.59
C VAL A 301 12.89 37.15 20.61
N SER A 302 11.74 36.99 21.26
CA SER A 302 11.57 35.98 22.29
C SER A 302 10.22 35.28 22.20
N GLU A 303 10.17 34.05 22.68
CA GLU A 303 8.92 33.34 22.96
C GLU A 303 8.66 33.45 24.45
N LYS A 304 7.69 34.28 24.86
CA LYS A 304 7.39 34.54 26.28
C LYS A 304 6.50 33.48 26.96
N ASP A 305 5.99 32.54 26.19
CA ASP A 305 5.07 31.50 26.66
C ASP A 305 5.18 30.26 25.76
N LEU A 306 6.22 29.45 26.01
CA LEU A 306 6.52 28.26 25.21
C LEU A 306 5.39 27.22 25.25
N ALA A 307 4.67 27.13 26.38
CA ALA A 307 3.67 26.11 26.59
C ALA A 307 2.35 26.41 25.83
N ASN A 308 1.91 27.66 25.86
CA ASN A 308 0.60 28.05 25.30
C ASN A 308 0.72 28.79 23.97
N LYS A 309 1.86 29.41 23.67
CA LYS A 309 2.06 30.25 22.48
C LYS A 309 3.35 29.92 21.73
N GLY A 310 3.89 28.71 21.87
CA GLY A 310 5.08 28.28 21.12
C GLY A 310 4.99 28.60 19.62
N GLY A 311 6.08 29.15 19.07
CA GLY A 311 6.17 29.65 17.70
C GLY A 311 5.50 31.01 17.46
N GLN A 312 5.00 31.69 18.50
CA GLN A 312 4.64 33.11 18.44
C GLN A 312 5.69 33.95 19.16
N TYR A 313 6.19 34.96 18.47
CA TYR A 313 7.29 35.79 18.90
C TYR A 313 6.81 37.14 19.42
N THR A 314 7.32 37.50 20.60
CA THR A 314 7.39 38.87 21.09
C THR A 314 8.62 39.51 20.46
N VAL A 315 8.41 40.58 19.70
CA VAL A 315 9.48 41.37 19.09
C VAL A 315 9.57 42.70 19.82
N GLN A 316 10.74 43.01 20.36
CA GLN A 316 11.02 44.24 21.12
C GLN A 316 12.17 45.01 20.47
N MET A 317 12.14 46.33 20.60
CA MET A 317 13.26 47.22 20.25
C MET A 317 13.56 48.08 21.47
N LYS A 318 14.83 48.19 21.85
CA LYS A 318 15.27 48.95 23.03
C LYS A 318 16.09 50.17 22.64
N GLY A 319 15.92 51.26 23.38
CA GLY A 319 16.61 52.52 23.13
C GLY A 319 16.35 53.13 21.75
N VAL A 320 15.16 52.92 21.17
CA VAL A 320 14.81 53.49 19.87
C VAL A 320 14.81 55.01 19.94
N LYS A 321 15.29 55.65 18.87
CA LYS A 321 15.37 57.10 18.73
C LYS A 321 14.33 57.58 17.73
N VAL A 322 13.32 58.28 18.23
CA VAL A 322 12.22 58.84 17.42
C VAL A 322 12.01 60.31 17.76
N THR A 323 11.82 61.16 16.75
CA THR A 323 11.46 62.57 16.94
C THR A 323 10.48 62.98 15.88
N LYS A 324 9.52 63.80 16.30
CA LYS A 324 8.60 64.45 15.40
C LYS A 324 9.24 65.73 14.87
N ASP A 325 9.26 65.89 13.54
CA ASP A 325 9.53 67.15 12.83
C ASP A 325 10.91 67.84 13.05
N THR A 326 11.98 67.08 13.37
CA THR A 326 13.36 67.62 13.44
C THR A 326 14.30 67.06 12.36
N ASP A 327 15.31 67.83 11.94
CA ASP A 327 16.28 67.42 10.92
C ASP A 327 17.36 66.47 11.45
N GLU A 328 17.75 66.61 12.71
CA GLU A 328 18.64 65.71 13.44
C GLU A 328 18.00 65.31 14.78
N ASN A 329 18.20 64.06 15.20
CA ASN A 329 17.48 63.46 16.32
C ASN A 329 18.44 62.87 17.37
N HIS A 330 18.44 63.50 18.55
CA HIS A 330 19.08 63.02 19.79
C HIS A 330 18.07 62.51 20.85
N GLY A 331 16.83 62.23 20.44
CA GLY A 331 15.69 61.91 21.29
C GLY A 331 15.91 60.74 22.26
N SER A 332 14.99 60.66 23.23
CA SER A 332 15.03 59.73 24.36
C SER A 332 15.16 58.27 23.91
N ASN A 333 16.00 57.50 24.62
CA ASN A 333 16.07 56.04 24.48
C ASN A 333 14.76 55.43 24.98
N LEU A 334 13.90 54.98 24.07
CA LEU A 334 12.59 54.38 24.38
C LEU A 334 12.60 52.87 24.12
N ASP A 335 11.83 52.12 24.90
CA ASP A 335 11.64 50.69 24.71
C ASP A 335 10.23 50.42 24.18
N VAL A 336 10.14 49.71 23.05
CA VAL A 336 8.88 49.47 22.35
C VAL A 336 8.76 48.03 21.88
N TYR A 337 7.52 47.56 21.74
CA TYR A 337 7.15 46.27 21.18
C TYR A 337 6.61 46.46 19.77
N VAL A 338 6.90 45.49 18.90
CA VAL A 338 6.47 45.46 17.50
C VAL A 338 5.37 44.41 17.34
N GLY A 339 4.25 44.80 16.73
CA GLY A 339 3.18 43.85 16.45
C GLY A 339 2.05 44.42 15.60
N ALA A 340 1.05 43.60 15.30
CA ALA A 340 -0.13 44.05 14.58
C ALA A 340 -1.16 44.65 15.55
N TYR A 341 -1.54 45.90 15.31
CA TYR A 341 -2.52 46.66 16.08
C TYR A 341 -3.76 46.94 15.22
N SER A 342 -4.96 46.69 15.75
CA SER A 342 -6.22 46.88 15.01
C SER A 342 -7.10 47.94 15.64
N LEU A 343 -7.63 48.85 14.82
CA LEU A 343 -8.59 49.87 15.26
C LEU A 343 -10.02 49.31 15.31
N THR A 344 -10.78 49.72 16.33
CA THR A 344 -12.20 49.32 16.48
C THR A 344 -13.18 50.31 15.82
N ALA A 345 -12.73 51.51 15.43
CA ALA A 345 -13.58 52.56 14.85
C ALA A 345 -13.16 52.91 13.40
N GLY A 346 -14.11 52.88 12.46
CA GLY A 346 -13.93 53.32 11.06
C GLY A 346 -13.69 52.22 10.01
N GLY A 347 -13.81 50.95 10.39
CA GLY A 347 -13.43 49.79 9.56
C GLY A 347 -12.26 49.06 10.21
N LEU A 348 -12.29 47.72 10.26
CA LEU A 348 -11.23 46.90 10.85
C LEU A 348 -9.97 47.06 10.01
N LYS A 349 -9.12 48.01 10.37
CA LYS A 349 -7.82 48.24 9.75
C LYS A 349 -6.71 47.86 10.72
N THR A 350 -5.79 47.02 10.26
CA THR A 350 -4.64 46.53 11.02
C THR A 350 -3.36 47.21 10.52
N TYR A 351 -2.54 47.67 11.47
CA TYR A 351 -1.23 48.26 11.21
C TYR A 351 -0.14 47.46 11.90
N ILE A 352 1.00 47.25 11.22
CA ILE A 352 2.22 46.78 11.88
C ILE A 352 2.93 48.01 12.44
N THR A 353 2.96 48.13 13.77
CA THR A 353 3.34 49.36 14.47
C THR A 353 4.08 49.07 15.77
N THR A 354 4.70 50.10 16.34
CA THR A 354 5.28 50.07 17.69
C THR A 354 4.27 50.42 18.78
N LYS A 355 4.49 49.91 19.99
CA LYS A 355 3.75 50.24 21.22
C LYS A 355 4.63 50.10 22.47
N LYS A 356 4.37 50.84 23.56
CA LYS A 356 5.18 50.77 24.79
C LYS A 356 5.03 49.45 25.56
N ASP A 357 3.94 48.73 25.32
CA ASP A 357 3.61 47.45 25.94
C ASP A 357 2.94 46.49 24.95
N GLU A 358 2.87 45.20 25.30
CA GLU A 358 2.29 44.16 24.44
C GLU A 358 0.75 44.22 24.36
N THR A 359 0.07 45.09 25.12
CA THR A 359 -1.39 45.04 25.23
C THR A 359 -2.04 45.33 23.87
N LYS A 360 -2.99 44.47 23.46
CA LYS A 360 -3.70 44.54 22.16
C LYS A 360 -2.81 44.34 20.93
N LEU A 361 -1.51 44.06 21.07
CA LEU A 361 -0.69 43.64 19.94
C LEU A 361 -0.91 42.16 19.66
N THR A 362 -1.00 41.83 18.37
CA THR A 362 -0.85 40.45 17.92
C THR A 362 0.63 40.14 17.74
N LEU A 363 1.05 38.98 18.26
CA LEU A 363 2.42 38.48 18.17
C LEU A 363 2.78 38.05 16.74
N ALA A 364 4.06 38.18 16.41
CA ALA A 364 4.61 37.71 15.15
C ALA A 364 4.69 36.18 15.11
N GLN A 365 4.65 35.59 13.93
CA GLN A 365 4.90 34.18 13.69
C GLN A 365 5.62 34.06 12.36
N THR A 366 6.56 33.13 12.19
CA THR A 366 7.27 33.03 10.91
C THR A 366 6.35 32.60 9.75
N THR A 367 6.60 33.12 8.54
CA THR A 367 6.02 32.63 7.28
C THR A 367 7.08 31.82 6.53
N GLY A 368 6.64 30.74 5.92
CA GLY A 368 7.45 29.56 5.70
C GLY A 368 6.79 28.39 6.39
N ASP A 369 6.59 27.34 5.62
CA ASP A 369 5.92 26.14 6.04
C ASP A 369 6.32 25.73 7.44
N THR A 370 5.35 25.69 8.35
CA THR A 370 5.61 25.13 9.66
C THR A 370 6.12 23.71 9.45
N TRP A 371 7.13 23.32 10.24
CA TRP A 371 7.51 21.93 10.41
C TRP A 371 6.31 20.98 10.32
N ALA A 372 6.45 19.88 9.58
CA ALA A 372 5.41 18.87 9.47
C ALA A 372 4.99 18.43 10.88
N LYS A 373 3.69 18.49 11.16
CA LYS A 373 3.11 18.08 12.44
C LYS A 373 2.67 16.64 12.35
N ALA A 374 2.48 15.99 13.49
CA ALA A 374 1.95 14.62 13.54
C ALA A 374 0.61 14.51 12.77
N SER A 375 -0.26 15.52 12.87
CA SER A 375 -1.52 15.59 12.11
C SER A 375 -1.37 15.62 10.59
N ASP A 376 -0.21 15.99 10.06
CA ASP A 376 0.06 16.00 8.62
C ASP A 376 0.50 14.61 8.11
N LEU A 377 1.01 13.73 8.98
CA LEU A 377 1.72 12.49 8.61
C LEU A 377 1.17 11.21 9.23
N LEU A 378 0.35 11.29 10.27
CA LEU A 378 -0.13 10.12 11.01
C LEU A 378 -1.62 9.88 10.76
N LYS A 379 -2.05 8.62 10.83
CA LYS A 379 -3.47 8.23 10.76
C LYS A 379 -4.07 8.17 12.16
N THR A 380 -5.40 8.26 12.27
CA THR A 380 -6.12 8.28 13.56
C THR A 380 -6.37 6.90 14.18
N ASP A 381 -6.22 5.83 13.39
CA ASP A 381 -6.67 4.48 13.75
C ASP A 381 -5.69 3.38 13.32
N GLY A 382 -4.51 3.74 12.83
CA GLY A 382 -3.51 2.77 12.39
C GLY A 382 -2.20 3.42 11.97
N ALA A 383 -1.30 2.59 11.44
CA ALA A 383 0.00 3.05 11.02
C ALA A 383 -0.07 3.91 9.75
N ALA A 384 0.73 4.97 9.74
CA ALA A 384 0.99 5.74 8.53
C ALA A 384 2.11 5.09 7.73
N ILE A 385 1.78 4.64 6.52
CA ILE A 385 2.65 3.89 5.62
C ILE A 385 2.72 4.68 4.32
N TYR A 386 3.94 4.91 3.83
CA TYR A 386 4.20 5.74 2.66
C TYR A 386 5.17 5.08 1.68
N ASN A 387 4.94 5.25 0.38
CA ASN A 387 6.05 5.24 -0.58
C ASN A 387 6.64 6.66 -0.64
N ILE A 388 7.95 6.76 -0.80
CA ILE A 388 8.67 8.03 -0.75
C ILE A 388 9.24 8.33 -2.12
N TYR A 389 8.75 9.41 -2.74
CA TYR A 389 9.09 9.82 -4.10
C TYR A 389 9.86 11.14 -4.10
N PHE A 390 10.97 11.23 -4.82
CA PHE A 390 11.81 12.43 -4.85
C PHE A 390 11.32 13.44 -5.90
N THR A 391 11.05 14.68 -5.47
CA THR A 391 10.42 15.74 -6.31
C THR A 391 11.25 17.04 -6.39
N GLY A 392 12.55 16.97 -6.05
CA GLY A 392 13.48 18.12 -6.05
C GLY A 392 13.78 18.69 -7.44
N THR A 393 14.98 19.26 -7.61
CA THR A 393 15.41 19.80 -8.90
C THR A 393 15.65 18.70 -9.94
N GLN A 394 15.05 18.85 -11.12
CA GLN A 394 15.30 17.97 -12.25
C GLN A 394 16.76 18.11 -12.72
N PRO A 395 17.50 17.00 -12.95
CA PRO A 395 18.88 17.07 -13.41
C PRO A 395 18.99 17.61 -14.83
N GLU A 396 20.16 18.17 -15.15
CA GLU A 396 20.56 18.43 -16.53
C GLU A 396 20.64 17.12 -17.32
N SER A 397 20.41 17.20 -18.64
CA SER A 397 20.49 16.02 -19.51
C SER A 397 21.87 15.36 -19.43
N GLY A 398 21.88 14.03 -19.25
CA GLY A 398 23.09 13.23 -19.08
C GLY A 398 23.52 13.00 -17.62
N LYS A 399 22.86 13.65 -16.64
CA LYS A 399 23.12 13.48 -15.19
C LYS A 399 21.98 12.77 -14.45
N GLU A 400 21.09 12.08 -15.16
CA GLU A 400 19.89 11.43 -14.60
C GLU A 400 20.24 10.31 -13.60
N ASN A 401 21.39 9.66 -13.78
CA ASN A 401 21.84 8.58 -12.89
C ASN A 401 22.33 9.10 -11.53
N GLU A 402 22.88 10.32 -11.48
CA GLU A 402 23.39 10.96 -10.25
C GLU A 402 22.29 11.64 -9.43
N SER A 403 21.12 11.88 -10.03
CA SER A 403 20.00 12.55 -9.37
C SER A 403 19.02 11.57 -8.72
N LEU A 404 18.46 11.99 -7.59
CA LEU A 404 17.33 11.31 -6.95
C LEU A 404 16.00 11.65 -7.63
N TYR A 405 15.94 12.75 -8.38
CA TYR A 405 14.71 13.27 -8.97
C TYR A 405 13.98 12.20 -9.77
N GLY A 406 12.68 12.07 -9.51
CA GLY A 406 11.81 11.16 -10.25
C GLY A 406 11.91 9.70 -9.83
N LYS A 407 12.64 9.38 -8.75
CA LYS A 407 12.85 8.02 -8.24
C LYS A 407 12.10 7.79 -6.92
N TYR A 408 11.92 6.52 -6.56
CA TYR A 408 11.37 6.07 -5.27
C TYR A 408 12.46 5.53 -4.37
N LEU A 409 12.36 5.80 -3.08
CA LEU A 409 13.23 5.20 -2.08
C LEU A 409 12.80 3.76 -1.77
N VAL A 410 13.73 2.82 -1.90
CA VAL A 410 13.55 1.40 -1.58
C VAL A 410 14.68 0.89 -0.70
N SER A 411 14.42 -0.14 0.12
CA SER A 411 15.46 -0.88 0.85
C SER A 411 15.70 -2.21 0.14
N LYS A 412 16.96 -2.48 -0.24
CA LYS A 412 17.37 -3.68 -0.97
C LYS A 412 18.19 -4.61 -0.09
N TYR A 413 18.13 -5.89 -0.42
CA TYR A 413 19.03 -6.92 0.11
C TYR A 413 20.46 -6.66 -0.36
N ALA A 414 21.45 -7.14 0.39
CA ALA A 414 22.85 -6.93 0.05
C ALA A 414 23.20 -7.64 -1.28
N ALA A 415 23.81 -6.90 -2.21
CA ALA A 415 24.61 -7.47 -3.29
C ALA A 415 26.07 -7.35 -2.83
N LYS A 416 26.79 -8.48 -2.64
CA LYS A 416 28.19 -8.58 -2.15
C LYS A 416 28.85 -7.24 -1.74
N ALA A 417 28.82 -6.92 -0.44
CA ALA A 417 29.61 -5.82 0.11
C ALA A 417 31.02 -6.31 0.48
N ASP A 418 32.04 -5.54 0.14
CA ASP A 418 33.49 -5.77 0.33
C ASP A 418 33.88 -6.66 1.55
N VAL A 419 33.94 -7.98 1.33
CA VAL A 419 34.11 -9.01 2.38
C VAL A 419 35.59 -9.26 2.69
N ALA A 420 36.37 -8.21 2.97
CA ALA A 420 37.79 -8.42 3.27
C ALA A 420 38.05 -8.82 4.75
N ARG A 421 37.11 -8.63 5.69
CA ARG A 421 37.40 -8.89 7.13
C ARG A 421 36.29 -9.44 8.06
N THR A 422 34.99 -9.37 7.74
CA THR A 422 33.94 -9.62 8.78
C THR A 422 32.72 -10.48 8.39
N ASN A 423 32.51 -10.87 7.11
CA ASN A 423 31.28 -11.58 6.66
C ASN A 423 29.94 -10.92 7.06
N SER A 424 29.90 -9.60 7.26
CA SER A 424 28.71 -8.86 7.68
C SER A 424 27.96 -8.27 6.47
N TYR A 425 26.70 -8.67 6.28
CA TYR A 425 25.80 -8.10 5.26
C TYR A 425 24.90 -7.03 5.88
N SER A 426 24.59 -5.96 5.12
CA SER A 426 23.63 -4.93 5.51
C SER A 426 22.64 -4.65 4.39
N PHE A 427 21.40 -4.31 4.72
CA PHE A 427 20.46 -3.76 3.75
C PHE A 427 20.99 -2.43 3.20
N VAL A 428 20.59 -2.10 1.97
CA VAL A 428 21.04 -0.89 1.27
C VAL A 428 19.83 -0.08 0.82
N GLU A 429 19.76 1.17 1.23
CA GLU A 429 18.76 2.14 0.79
C GLU A 429 19.19 2.76 -0.55
N GLU A 430 18.29 2.72 -1.54
CA GLU A 430 18.57 3.21 -2.89
C GLU A 430 17.38 3.97 -3.48
N ALA A 431 17.66 4.96 -4.32
CA ALA A 431 16.66 5.62 -5.14
C ALA A 431 16.52 4.92 -6.50
N VAL A 432 15.36 4.34 -6.77
CA VAL A 432 15.11 3.49 -7.94
C VAL A 432 14.02 4.10 -8.84
N ALA A 433 14.19 3.96 -10.15
CA ALA A 433 13.25 4.51 -11.13
C ALA A 433 11.86 3.84 -11.02
N PRO A 434 10.75 4.54 -11.33
CA PRO A 434 9.39 4.01 -11.17
C PRO A 434 9.12 2.68 -11.88
N LYS A 435 9.77 2.46 -13.04
CA LYS A 435 9.63 1.20 -13.81
C LYS A 435 10.27 -0.02 -13.12
N ASP A 436 11.19 0.23 -12.18
CA ASP A 436 11.99 -0.78 -11.50
C ASP A 436 11.56 -0.93 -10.02
N VAL A 437 10.37 -0.45 -9.66
CA VAL A 437 9.82 -0.52 -8.29
C VAL A 437 8.38 -1.03 -8.31
N ASP A 438 8.10 -2.09 -7.54
CA ASP A 438 6.73 -2.44 -7.15
C ASP A 438 6.35 -1.64 -5.90
N LEU A 439 5.48 -0.62 -6.05
CA LEU A 439 5.05 0.23 -4.94
C LEU A 439 4.24 -0.52 -3.87
N LYS A 440 3.69 -1.70 -4.21
CA LYS A 440 3.05 -2.59 -3.25
C LYS A 440 4.04 -3.46 -2.48
N ALA A 441 5.31 -3.54 -2.91
CA ALA A 441 6.31 -4.32 -2.18
C ALA A 441 6.61 -3.66 -0.82
N PRO A 442 6.60 -4.42 0.30
CA PRO A 442 6.99 -3.95 1.62
C PRO A 442 8.39 -3.29 1.64
N SER A 443 9.33 -3.75 0.81
CA SER A 443 10.65 -3.13 0.65
C SER A 443 10.63 -1.69 0.12
N ALA A 444 9.54 -1.25 -0.52
CA ALA A 444 9.33 0.13 -0.99
C ALA A 444 8.44 0.97 -0.05
N GLN A 445 8.00 0.40 1.07
CA GLN A 445 7.04 0.99 1.98
C GLN A 445 7.68 1.35 3.32
N TRP A 446 7.39 2.56 3.78
CA TRP A 446 8.03 3.19 4.93
C TRP A 446 6.99 3.60 5.95
N VAL A 447 7.12 3.06 7.16
CA VAL A 447 6.23 3.30 8.29
C VAL A 447 6.82 4.41 9.16
N VAL A 448 5.98 5.35 9.59
CA VAL A 448 6.41 6.38 10.55
C VAL A 448 6.45 5.78 11.96
N ILE A 449 7.64 5.78 12.58
CA ILE A 449 7.85 5.17 13.90
C ILE A 449 8.20 6.16 15.01
N ALA A 450 8.64 7.38 14.68
CA ALA A 450 8.90 8.42 15.66
C ALA A 450 8.79 9.81 15.04
N MET A 451 8.29 10.78 15.83
CA MET A 451 8.29 12.21 15.50
C MET A 451 8.64 13.04 16.74
N PRO A 452 9.93 13.19 17.07
CA PRO A 452 10.37 13.83 18.32
C PRO A 452 10.14 15.36 18.37
N GLY A 453 9.63 15.98 17.30
CA GLY A 453 9.33 17.41 17.22
C GLY A 453 10.11 18.13 16.11
N MET A 454 9.81 19.41 15.89
CA MET A 454 10.44 20.25 14.85
C MET A 454 10.55 19.55 13.48
N GLY A 455 9.48 18.88 13.06
CA GLY A 455 9.38 18.23 11.76
C GLY A 455 10.31 17.03 11.56
N SER A 456 11.04 16.61 12.61
CA SER A 456 11.83 15.39 12.58
C SER A 456 10.90 14.17 12.54
N VAL A 457 11.19 13.25 11.62
CA VAL A 457 10.44 12.02 11.37
C VAL A 457 11.43 10.88 11.20
N THR A 458 11.20 9.78 11.91
CA THR A 458 11.90 8.52 11.67
C THR A 458 10.98 7.57 10.92
N PHE A 459 11.45 7.12 9.77
CA PHE A 459 10.82 6.10 8.96
C PHE A 459 11.51 4.77 9.18
N LYS A 460 10.74 3.68 9.15
CA LYS A 460 11.24 2.32 9.18
C LYS A 460 10.67 1.55 8.01
N ASN A 461 11.51 0.86 7.26
CA ASN A 461 11.08 0.03 6.14
C ASN A 461 10.21 -1.12 6.66
N LEU A 462 9.11 -1.39 5.96
CA LEU A 462 8.14 -2.41 6.36
C LEU A 462 8.73 -3.84 6.25
N GLU A 463 9.67 -4.08 5.34
CA GLU A 463 10.29 -5.39 5.15
C GLU A 463 11.59 -5.53 5.95
N THR A 464 12.58 -4.70 5.64
CA THR A 464 13.97 -4.88 6.06
C THR A 464 14.27 -4.34 7.45
N ASN A 465 13.29 -3.69 8.09
CA ASN A 465 13.44 -2.96 9.34
C ASN A 465 14.48 -1.83 9.29
N GLY A 466 15.06 -1.51 8.13
CA GLY A 466 15.99 -0.40 7.93
C GLY A 466 15.33 0.93 8.29
N THR A 467 16.05 1.80 9.01
CA THR A 467 15.51 3.09 9.45
C THR A 467 16.25 4.24 8.80
N PHE A 468 15.53 5.31 8.48
CA PHE A 468 16.15 6.58 8.16
C PHE A 468 15.42 7.74 8.83
N LYS A 469 16.11 8.87 8.95
CA LYS A 469 15.58 10.09 9.58
C LYS A 469 15.50 11.22 8.56
N ALA A 470 14.43 12.00 8.67
CA ALA A 470 14.19 13.18 7.86
C ALA A 470 13.72 14.33 8.75
N ASN A 471 14.07 15.57 8.39
CA ASN A 471 13.35 16.73 8.91
C ASN A 471 12.53 17.33 7.78
N LEU A 472 11.21 17.38 7.98
CA LEU A 472 10.23 17.74 6.96
C LEU A 472 9.59 19.08 7.28
N TYR A 473 9.73 20.03 6.37
CA TYR A 473 8.88 21.21 6.33
C TYR A 473 7.68 20.92 5.43
N LYS A 474 6.51 21.45 5.82
CA LYS A 474 5.34 21.41 4.96
C LYS A 474 5.63 22.15 3.64
N THR A 475 4.77 22.01 2.64
CA THR A 475 4.74 22.93 1.49
C THR A 475 3.30 23.35 1.25
N ASP A 476 3.10 24.31 0.36
CA ASP A 476 1.79 24.66 -0.17
C ASP A 476 1.10 23.50 -0.92
N LYS A 477 1.85 22.47 -1.33
CA LYS A 477 1.35 21.30 -2.05
C LYS A 477 1.11 20.12 -1.11
N ALA A 478 -0.11 19.59 -1.13
CA ALA A 478 -0.50 18.45 -0.30
C ALA A 478 0.40 17.22 -0.55
N GLY A 479 0.91 16.64 0.54
CA GLY A 479 1.76 15.45 0.51
C GLY A 479 3.20 15.68 0.02
N ILE A 480 3.57 16.92 -0.32
CA ILE A 480 4.94 17.29 -0.69
C ILE A 480 5.57 18.05 0.48
N TYR A 481 6.78 17.63 0.83
CA TYR A 481 7.54 18.17 1.96
C TYR A 481 8.94 18.53 1.50
N GLN A 482 9.45 19.65 2.00
CA GLN A 482 10.85 19.97 1.85
C GLN A 482 11.65 19.16 2.87
N ALA A 483 12.66 18.44 2.41
CA ALA A 483 13.52 17.60 3.22
C ALA A 483 14.80 18.39 3.57
N VAL A 484 15.01 18.67 4.85
CA VAL A 484 16.20 19.34 5.35
C VAL A 484 16.96 18.35 6.22
N SER A 485 18.24 18.09 5.90
CA SER A 485 19.04 17.11 6.63
C SER A 485 18.40 15.71 6.67
N THR A 486 17.98 15.18 5.53
CA THR A 486 17.71 13.74 5.42
C THR A 486 19.04 13.02 5.28
N THR A 487 19.47 12.25 6.29
CA THR A 487 20.33 11.10 6.02
C THR A 487 19.42 9.91 5.78
N VAL A 488 19.17 9.62 4.51
CA VAL A 488 18.75 8.29 4.06
C VAL A 488 20.01 7.58 3.60
N GLY A 489 20.80 7.06 4.56
CA GLY A 489 22.20 6.75 4.29
C GLY A 489 22.95 8.03 3.85
N GLU A 490 23.49 8.04 2.62
CA GLU A 490 24.22 9.16 2.00
C GLU A 490 23.34 10.09 1.13
N LEU A 491 22.05 9.80 0.96
CA LEU A 491 21.18 10.49 -0.01
C LEU A 491 20.65 11.83 0.54
N THR A 492 20.92 12.95 -0.13
CA THR A 492 20.39 14.28 0.20
C THR A 492 19.32 14.70 -0.80
N ALA A 493 18.08 14.91 -0.34
CA ALA A 493 16.96 15.29 -1.19
C ALA A 493 16.42 16.68 -0.81
N GLU A 494 16.12 17.50 -1.81
CA GLU A 494 15.53 18.83 -1.58
C GLU A 494 14.04 18.72 -1.20
N ASN A 495 13.28 17.89 -1.92
CA ASN A 495 11.86 17.67 -1.69
C ASN A 495 11.50 16.19 -1.85
N ILE A 496 10.58 15.73 -1.00
CA ILE A 496 9.96 14.41 -1.09
C ILE A 496 8.45 14.53 -1.16
N LYS A 497 7.81 13.59 -1.87
CA LYS A 497 6.39 13.37 -1.87
C LYS A 497 6.10 12.07 -1.14
N LEU A 498 5.26 12.15 -0.11
CA LEU A 498 4.79 11.00 0.64
C LEU A 498 3.48 10.52 0.03
N VAL A 499 3.49 9.29 -0.52
CA VAL A 499 2.33 8.67 -1.16
C VAL A 499 1.77 7.63 -0.20
N ALA A 500 0.57 7.86 0.34
CA ALA A 500 -0.04 6.98 1.33
C ALA A 500 -0.35 5.60 0.75
N VAL A 501 -0.13 4.58 1.57
CA VAL A 501 -0.32 3.17 1.22
C VAL A 501 -1.41 2.53 2.09
N SER A 502 -2.22 1.65 1.48
CA SER A 502 -3.30 0.90 2.12
C SER A 502 -3.09 -0.61 2.16
N GLY A 503 -2.10 -1.17 1.47
CA GLY A 503 -1.83 -2.59 1.44
C GLY A 503 -0.42 -2.92 0.93
N ASN A 504 0.00 -4.16 1.14
CA ASN A 504 1.30 -4.65 0.71
C ASN A 504 1.20 -6.05 0.10
N GLU A 505 2.03 -6.31 -0.92
CA GLU A 505 2.09 -7.54 -1.71
C GLU A 505 3.56 -7.87 -1.99
N GLY A 506 4.27 -8.35 -0.96
CA GLY A 506 5.71 -8.64 -1.04
C GLY A 506 6.09 -10.10 -1.20
N PHE A 507 5.17 -11.00 -0.87
CA PHE A 507 5.43 -12.43 -0.73
C PHE A 507 4.26 -13.24 -1.27
N LEU A 508 4.52 -14.47 -1.71
CA LEU A 508 3.48 -15.37 -2.19
C LEU A 508 2.48 -15.67 -1.08
N ASN A 509 1.21 -15.39 -1.33
CA ASN A 509 0.11 -15.79 -0.48
C ASN A 509 -0.91 -16.58 -1.30
N LEU A 510 -0.96 -17.89 -1.09
CA LEU A 510 -1.83 -18.78 -1.85
C LEU A 510 -3.23 -18.82 -1.24
N THR A 511 -4.22 -18.73 -2.12
CA THR A 511 -5.63 -19.00 -1.81
C THR A 511 -5.86 -20.47 -1.52
N ASP A 512 -6.96 -20.79 -0.84
CA ASP A 512 -7.31 -22.19 -0.56
C ASP A 512 -7.58 -22.99 -1.86
N ALA A 513 -8.04 -22.34 -2.93
CA ALA A 513 -8.12 -22.95 -4.28
C ALA A 513 -6.75 -23.28 -4.84
N GLN A 514 -5.78 -22.36 -4.75
CA GLN A 514 -4.42 -22.59 -5.26
C GLN A 514 -3.70 -23.69 -4.48
N LEU A 515 -3.94 -23.82 -3.17
CA LEU A 515 -3.38 -24.90 -2.35
C LEU A 515 -3.92 -26.29 -2.72
N LYS A 516 -5.09 -26.38 -3.35
CA LYS A 516 -5.65 -27.65 -3.86
C LYS A 516 -5.09 -28.02 -5.23
N GLN A 517 -4.43 -27.08 -5.91
CA GLN A 517 -3.80 -27.30 -7.20
C GLN A 517 -2.36 -27.75 -7.00
N LYS A 518 -1.86 -28.57 -7.93
CA LYS A 518 -0.41 -28.74 -8.04
C LYS A 518 0.18 -27.54 -8.81
N ALA A 519 1.47 -27.32 -8.68
CA ALA A 519 2.21 -26.33 -9.45
C ALA A 519 3.61 -26.83 -9.77
N GLN A 520 4.21 -26.27 -10.81
CA GLN A 520 5.61 -26.42 -11.13
C GLN A 520 6.38 -25.12 -10.86
N LEU A 521 7.66 -25.25 -10.52
CA LEU A 521 8.56 -24.11 -10.38
C LEU A 521 9.32 -23.92 -11.69
N VAL A 522 9.16 -22.74 -12.30
CA VAL A 522 9.79 -22.38 -13.58
C VAL A 522 10.86 -21.34 -13.33
N PHE A 523 12.11 -21.70 -13.57
CA PHE A 523 13.27 -20.82 -13.40
C PHE A 523 13.53 -20.08 -14.72
N ASN A 524 13.41 -18.75 -14.70
CA ASN A 524 13.46 -17.91 -15.91
C ASN A 524 14.88 -17.39 -16.18
N GLY A 525 15.39 -17.65 -17.38
CA GLY A 525 16.71 -17.19 -17.86
C GLY A 525 16.70 -15.75 -18.40
N LYS A 526 17.85 -15.06 -18.33
CA LYS A 526 18.01 -13.68 -18.84
C LYS A 526 18.77 -13.56 -20.19
N SER A 527 19.18 -14.66 -20.83
CA SER A 527 20.13 -14.64 -21.97
C SER A 527 19.53 -15.10 -23.30
N ALA A 528 19.87 -14.40 -24.39
CA ALA A 528 19.42 -14.70 -25.77
C ALA A 528 20.04 -15.98 -26.40
N VAL A 529 20.98 -16.64 -25.72
CA VAL A 529 21.71 -17.83 -26.21
C VAL A 529 21.43 -19.08 -25.34
N ALA A 530 20.70 -18.93 -24.24
CA ALA A 530 20.39 -20.00 -23.29
C ALA A 530 18.89 -20.37 -23.34
N VAL A 531 18.50 -21.50 -22.74
CA VAL A 531 17.09 -21.92 -22.67
C VAL A 531 16.31 -20.93 -21.80
N ASP A 532 15.20 -20.37 -22.31
CA ASP A 532 14.45 -19.33 -21.59
C ASP A 532 13.88 -19.80 -20.23
N LYS A 533 13.54 -21.09 -20.12
CA LYS A 533 12.88 -21.69 -18.97
C LYS A 533 13.51 -23.03 -18.60
N LEU A 534 13.76 -23.21 -17.31
CA LEU A 534 14.20 -24.48 -16.74
C LEU A 534 13.23 -24.92 -15.64
N TYR A 535 13.10 -26.24 -15.50
CA TYR A 535 12.18 -26.91 -14.59
C TYR A 535 12.94 -27.85 -13.67
N MET A 536 12.34 -28.21 -12.54
CA MET A 536 12.91 -29.22 -11.64
C MET A 536 12.58 -30.61 -12.16
N TYR A 537 13.58 -31.45 -12.44
CA TYR A 537 13.41 -32.87 -12.75
C TYR A 537 14.02 -33.70 -11.63
N TYR A 538 13.29 -34.68 -11.10
CA TYR A 538 13.85 -35.60 -10.10
C TYR A 538 14.60 -36.73 -10.77
N ASN A 539 15.92 -36.78 -10.58
CA ASN A 539 16.75 -37.88 -11.05
C ASN A 539 16.79 -38.99 -10.00
N ASP A 540 16.00 -40.05 -10.20
CA ASP A 540 15.92 -41.22 -9.32
C ASP A 540 16.98 -42.30 -9.62
N ASP A 541 18.06 -41.95 -10.34
CA ASP A 541 19.20 -42.85 -10.47
C ASP A 541 19.77 -43.20 -9.08
N ALA A 542 20.09 -44.48 -8.87
CA ALA A 542 20.56 -45.01 -7.60
C ALA A 542 21.78 -44.25 -7.01
N THR A 543 22.57 -43.58 -7.86
CA THR A 543 23.75 -42.81 -7.47
C THR A 543 23.52 -41.31 -7.30
N LYS A 544 22.42 -40.76 -7.82
CA LYS A 544 22.16 -39.31 -7.85
C LYS A 544 21.07 -38.86 -6.86
N LYS A 545 19.86 -39.43 -6.96
CA LYS A 545 18.70 -39.14 -6.09
C LYS A 545 18.49 -37.66 -5.74
N GLN A 546 18.49 -36.78 -6.74
CA GLN A 546 18.44 -35.33 -6.55
C GLN A 546 17.67 -34.64 -7.69
N PHE A 547 17.28 -33.38 -7.46
CA PHE A 547 16.71 -32.52 -8.50
C PHE A 547 17.80 -31.97 -9.42
N GLU A 548 17.55 -32.04 -10.72
CA GLU A 548 18.38 -31.49 -11.79
C GLU A 548 17.53 -30.56 -12.67
N PRO A 549 18.10 -29.48 -13.23
CA PRO A 549 17.39 -28.60 -14.14
C PRO A 549 17.17 -29.28 -15.50
N VAL A 550 15.98 -29.14 -16.06
CA VAL A 550 15.63 -29.64 -17.39
C VAL A 550 14.87 -28.58 -18.19
N SER A 551 15.02 -28.55 -19.51
CA SER A 551 14.26 -27.65 -20.40
C SER A 551 12.92 -28.23 -20.86
N ASP A 552 12.75 -29.54 -20.72
CA ASP A 552 11.55 -30.28 -21.11
C ASP A 552 10.49 -30.19 -20.00
N VAL A 553 9.46 -29.38 -20.25
CA VAL A 553 8.33 -29.20 -19.33
C VAL A 553 7.61 -30.51 -19.01
N ALA A 554 7.61 -31.50 -19.91
CA ALA A 554 6.95 -32.80 -19.66
C ALA A 554 7.67 -33.62 -18.57
N LYS A 555 8.92 -33.29 -18.25
CA LYS A 555 9.72 -33.90 -17.18
C LYS A 555 9.72 -33.08 -15.90
N SER A 556 9.02 -31.95 -15.89
CA SER A 556 8.90 -31.09 -14.72
C SER A 556 8.22 -31.80 -13.57
N TYR A 557 8.76 -31.62 -12.36
CA TYR A 557 8.20 -32.14 -11.13
C TYR A 557 7.02 -31.26 -10.68
N SER A 558 5.95 -31.92 -10.26
CA SER A 558 4.67 -31.32 -9.91
C SER A 558 4.47 -31.34 -8.40
N TRP A 559 4.33 -30.16 -7.78
CA TRP A 559 4.28 -29.98 -6.33
C TRP A 559 2.89 -29.58 -5.86
N ALA A 560 2.38 -30.20 -4.80
CA ALA A 560 1.33 -29.59 -3.99
C ALA A 560 1.97 -28.66 -2.96
N PHE A 561 1.37 -27.49 -2.75
CA PHE A 561 1.82 -26.53 -1.75
C PHE A 561 1.03 -26.72 -0.46
N GLU A 562 1.73 -26.80 0.66
CA GLU A 562 1.11 -26.77 1.98
C GLU A 562 1.66 -25.61 2.80
N LYS A 563 0.80 -24.93 3.56
CA LYS A 563 1.21 -23.84 4.45
C LYS A 563 2.10 -24.42 5.56
N ALA A 564 3.33 -23.91 5.65
CA ALA A 564 4.21 -24.09 6.80
C ALA A 564 3.94 -23.01 7.86
N GLU A 565 4.86 -22.83 8.80
CA GLU A 565 4.77 -21.75 9.78
C GLU A 565 4.92 -20.38 9.11
N SER A 566 4.09 -19.41 9.50
CA SER A 566 4.22 -18.02 9.08
C SER A 566 5.06 -17.23 10.06
N VAL A 567 5.89 -16.31 9.58
CA VAL A 567 6.59 -15.32 10.41
C VAL A 567 5.93 -13.95 10.29
N LYS A 568 6.06 -13.12 11.31
CA LYS A 568 5.45 -11.80 11.33
C LYS A 568 6.44 -10.74 11.79
N ASN A 569 6.43 -9.57 11.16
CA ASN A 569 7.18 -8.45 11.70
C ASN A 569 6.41 -7.86 12.87
N ASN A 570 6.90 -8.06 14.08
CA ASN A 570 6.38 -7.28 15.20
C ASN A 570 6.87 -5.84 15.01
N PHE A 571 5.94 -4.92 14.74
CA PHE A 571 6.27 -3.56 14.33
C PHE A 571 5.67 -2.53 15.29
N LYS A 572 6.56 -1.74 15.89
CA LYS A 572 6.18 -0.57 16.70
C LYS A 572 6.05 0.66 15.80
N TYR A 573 4.89 1.30 15.81
CA TYR A 573 4.62 2.52 15.03
C TYR A 573 3.90 3.56 15.87
N ILE A 574 3.86 4.79 15.35
CA ILE A 574 3.09 5.88 15.93
C ILE A 574 1.84 6.19 15.12
N TYR A 575 0.78 6.60 15.79
CA TYR A 575 -0.49 7.01 15.21
C TYR A 575 -1.09 8.17 16.02
N LEU A 576 -2.11 8.82 15.48
CA LEU A 576 -2.86 9.85 16.20
C LEU A 576 -3.98 9.23 16.99
N LYS A 577 -3.99 9.45 18.30
CA LYS A 577 -5.12 9.16 19.15
C LYS A 577 -5.52 10.45 19.84
N ASP A 578 -6.73 10.93 19.58
CA ASP A 578 -7.26 12.16 20.17
C ASP A 578 -6.31 13.37 19.97
N ASP A 579 -5.79 13.54 18.74
CA ASP A 579 -4.80 14.56 18.34
C ASP A 579 -3.42 14.47 19.04
N ALA A 580 -3.15 13.40 19.79
CA ALA A 580 -1.86 13.10 20.39
C ALA A 580 -1.15 11.95 19.67
N VAL A 581 0.18 11.97 19.67
CA VAL A 581 0.98 10.84 19.18
C VAL A 581 0.91 9.72 20.21
N ALA A 582 0.38 8.59 19.79
CA ALA A 582 0.37 7.36 20.56
C ALA A 582 1.20 6.30 19.85
N GLU A 583 1.71 5.34 20.62
CA GLU A 583 2.45 4.20 20.09
C GLU A 583 1.55 2.95 20.11
N LYS A 584 1.74 2.10 19.11
CA LYS A 584 1.11 0.78 19.07
C LYS A 584 2.10 -0.21 18.45
N GLU A 585 1.99 -1.42 18.93
CA GLU A 585 2.69 -2.57 18.39
C GLU A 585 1.68 -3.45 17.66
N ALA A 586 2.00 -3.84 16.43
CA ALA A 586 1.17 -4.77 15.66
C ALA A 586 2.01 -5.54 14.64
N ASP A 587 1.49 -6.69 14.24
CA ASP A 587 1.97 -7.41 13.08
C ASP A 587 1.57 -6.62 11.81
N MET A 588 2.54 -6.12 11.04
CA MET A 588 2.25 -5.29 9.85
C MET A 588 2.50 -6.02 8.52
N LEU A 589 3.24 -7.12 8.56
CA LEU A 589 3.62 -7.99 7.47
C LEU A 589 3.66 -9.41 8.02
N THR A 590 2.97 -10.32 7.33
CA THR A 590 3.03 -11.76 7.59
C THR A 590 3.64 -12.42 6.36
N ILE A 591 4.69 -13.20 6.57
CA ILE A 591 5.35 -13.97 5.52
C ILE A 591 4.99 -15.43 5.73
N GLN A 592 4.24 -15.98 4.77
CA GLN A 592 3.86 -17.38 4.77
C GLN A 592 4.95 -18.22 4.10
N ALA A 593 5.51 -19.19 4.82
CA ALA A 593 6.36 -20.22 4.23
C ALA A 593 5.51 -21.41 3.75
N TYR A 594 6.03 -22.20 2.81
CA TYR A 594 5.35 -23.37 2.26
C TYR A 594 6.25 -24.60 2.27
N TYR A 595 5.66 -25.77 2.49
CA TYR A 595 6.24 -27.04 2.11
C TYR A 595 5.81 -27.38 0.69
N LEU A 596 6.73 -27.93 -0.12
CA LEU A 596 6.38 -28.58 -1.38
C LEU A 596 6.31 -30.08 -1.15
N VAL A 597 5.15 -30.68 -1.45
CA VAL A 597 4.87 -32.08 -1.17
C VAL A 597 4.32 -32.82 -2.39
N ASP A 598 4.54 -34.13 -2.41
CA ASP A 598 3.97 -35.07 -3.37
C ASP A 598 3.76 -36.42 -2.68
N GLY A 599 2.52 -36.66 -2.25
CA GLY A 599 2.17 -37.83 -1.43
C GLY A 599 2.92 -37.82 -0.09
N ASP A 600 3.65 -38.89 0.20
CA ASP A 600 4.46 -39.06 1.43
C ASP A 600 5.87 -38.45 1.34
N ASN A 601 6.22 -37.88 0.19
CA ASN A 601 7.51 -37.24 -0.06
C ASN A 601 7.36 -35.72 -0.13
N GLY A 602 8.44 -35.00 0.11
CA GLY A 602 8.48 -33.56 -0.09
C GLY A 602 9.88 -33.05 -0.39
N PHE A 603 9.95 -31.77 -0.73
CA PHE A 603 11.20 -31.08 -1.03
C PHE A 603 12.07 -30.94 0.22
N LYS A 604 13.34 -31.31 0.09
CA LYS A 604 14.36 -31.13 1.11
C LYS A 604 15.65 -30.62 0.49
N HIS A 605 16.22 -29.59 1.10
CA HIS A 605 17.62 -29.24 0.98
C HIS A 605 18.42 -30.04 2.01
N ASP A 606 19.25 -30.94 1.53
CA ASP A 606 20.21 -31.71 2.31
C ASP A 606 21.50 -30.90 2.43
N THR A 607 21.62 -30.16 3.53
CA THR A 607 22.76 -29.28 3.83
C THR A 607 24.07 -30.05 3.99
N ASP A 608 24.02 -31.33 4.41
CA ASP A 608 25.22 -32.14 4.65
C ASP A 608 25.90 -32.52 3.33
N ASN A 609 25.10 -32.73 2.28
CA ASN A 609 25.58 -33.11 0.96
C ASN A 609 25.44 -32.00 -0.09
N ASN A 610 24.88 -30.85 0.30
CA ASN A 610 24.54 -29.72 -0.58
C ASN A 610 23.70 -30.15 -1.80
N LYS A 611 22.64 -30.92 -1.53
CA LYS A 611 21.76 -31.49 -2.57
C LYS A 611 20.31 -31.12 -2.31
N TYR A 612 19.55 -30.94 -3.38
CA TYR A 612 18.10 -30.77 -3.32
C TYR A 612 17.45 -32.08 -3.74
N ALA A 613 16.64 -32.69 -2.89
CA ALA A 613 16.13 -34.03 -3.09
C ALA A 613 14.71 -34.21 -2.52
N LEU A 614 14.15 -35.41 -2.73
CA LEU A 614 12.94 -35.85 -2.07
C LEU A 614 13.27 -36.47 -0.72
N ALA A 615 12.53 -36.07 0.32
CA ALA A 615 12.58 -36.68 1.63
C ALA A 615 11.19 -37.18 2.05
N LYS A 616 11.16 -38.34 2.72
CA LYS A 616 9.94 -38.86 3.33
C LYS A 616 9.64 -38.10 4.60
N HIS A 617 8.40 -37.65 4.76
CA HIS A 617 8.01 -36.91 5.97
C HIS A 617 7.14 -37.72 6.94
N LYS A 618 6.31 -38.68 6.48
CA LYS A 618 5.42 -39.50 7.33
C LYS A 618 4.77 -38.68 8.47
N ASP A 619 4.04 -37.63 8.08
CA ASP A 619 3.41 -36.62 8.96
C ASP A 619 4.33 -35.67 9.77
N LYS A 620 5.65 -35.89 9.79
CA LYS A 620 6.65 -35.00 10.42
C LYS A 620 7.31 -34.05 9.40
N LYS A 621 6.50 -33.16 8.80
CA LYS A 621 6.98 -32.25 7.73
C LYS A 621 8.03 -31.26 8.24
N SER A 622 7.81 -30.66 9.40
CA SER A 622 8.70 -29.65 10.00
C SER A 622 10.11 -30.14 10.31
N GLU A 623 10.26 -31.44 10.59
CA GLU A 623 11.54 -32.11 10.91
C GLU A 623 12.28 -32.58 9.65
N ASN A 624 11.55 -32.86 8.55
CA ASN A 624 12.08 -33.60 7.41
C ASN A 624 12.13 -32.80 6.10
N LEU A 625 11.33 -31.74 5.96
CA LEU A 625 11.22 -30.95 4.75
C LEU A 625 11.73 -29.53 4.97
N SER A 626 12.24 -28.93 3.90
CA SER A 626 12.65 -27.52 3.92
C SER A 626 11.44 -26.61 3.71
N ARG A 627 11.47 -25.45 4.35
CA ARG A 627 10.44 -24.42 4.21
C ARG A 627 10.85 -23.45 3.12
N LEU A 628 9.93 -23.12 2.22
CA LEU A 628 10.19 -22.18 1.13
C LEU A 628 9.41 -20.88 1.32
N VAL A 629 10.12 -19.77 1.25
CA VAL A 629 9.54 -18.42 1.21
C VAL A 629 9.73 -17.84 -0.18
N PHE A 630 8.64 -17.36 -0.77
CA PHE A 630 8.64 -16.82 -2.13
C PHE A 630 8.51 -15.30 -2.04
N LYS A 631 9.64 -14.60 -2.15
CA LYS A 631 9.70 -13.14 -2.18
C LYS A 631 9.40 -12.65 -3.60
N LYS A 632 8.38 -11.81 -3.75
CA LYS A 632 7.97 -11.26 -5.05
C LYS A 632 9.02 -10.28 -5.58
N ASN A 633 9.36 -10.43 -6.85
CA ASN A 633 10.23 -9.55 -7.62
C ASN A 633 9.37 -8.49 -8.35
N VAL A 634 10.01 -7.43 -8.86
CA VAL A 634 9.32 -6.32 -9.57
C VAL A 634 8.58 -6.80 -10.83
N ASP A 635 9.11 -7.82 -11.51
CA ASP A 635 8.50 -8.42 -12.70
C ASP A 635 7.34 -9.39 -12.37
N GLY A 636 6.98 -9.55 -11.10
CA GLY A 636 5.93 -10.46 -10.63
C GLY A 636 6.38 -11.90 -10.42
N THR A 637 7.63 -12.26 -10.77
CA THR A 637 8.23 -13.56 -10.42
C THR A 637 8.63 -13.60 -8.95
N TYR A 638 9.22 -14.71 -8.49
CA TYR A 638 9.63 -14.90 -7.10
C TYR A 638 11.11 -15.25 -6.97
N SER A 639 11.77 -14.67 -5.97
CA SER A 639 13.00 -15.20 -5.39
C SER A 639 12.61 -16.25 -4.32
N VAL A 640 13.09 -17.49 -4.45
CA VAL A 640 12.73 -18.60 -3.56
C VAL A 640 13.80 -18.79 -2.49
N ILE A 641 13.49 -18.43 -1.25
CA ILE A 641 14.36 -18.57 -0.09
C ILE A 641 14.09 -19.92 0.56
N CYS A 642 15.14 -20.74 0.72
CA CYS A 642 15.07 -22.05 1.38
C CYS A 642 15.47 -21.91 2.86
N LEU A 643 14.66 -22.46 3.76
CA LEU A 643 14.87 -22.41 5.20
C LEU A 643 14.87 -23.83 5.77
N ASP A 644 16.03 -24.27 6.25
CA ASP A 644 16.22 -25.60 6.84
C ASP A 644 16.10 -25.59 8.36
N SER A 645 16.32 -24.43 8.98
CA SER A 645 16.12 -24.24 10.41
C SER A 645 14.62 -24.22 10.75
N GLU A 646 14.26 -24.82 11.89
CA GLU A 646 12.90 -24.72 12.42
C GLU A 646 12.58 -23.28 12.85
N LEU A 647 11.37 -22.82 12.51
CA LEU A 647 10.83 -21.57 12.99
C LEU A 647 10.22 -21.81 14.39
N ASN A 648 10.76 -21.15 15.40
CA ASN A 648 10.33 -21.33 16.79
C ASN A 648 8.97 -20.65 17.04
N ALA A 649 7.90 -21.42 17.22
CA ALA A 649 6.56 -20.88 17.45
C ALA A 649 6.44 -19.96 18.68
N GLU A 650 7.28 -20.14 19.70
CA GLU A 650 7.30 -19.31 20.92
C GLU A 650 8.11 -18.01 20.75
N LYS A 651 8.89 -17.87 19.65
CA LYS A 651 9.78 -16.73 19.37
C LYS A 651 9.54 -16.16 17.97
N ALA A 652 8.30 -15.75 17.70
CA ALA A 652 7.89 -15.28 16.38
C ALA A 652 8.72 -14.10 15.83
N ALA A 653 9.18 -13.18 16.68
CA ALA A 653 10.02 -12.05 16.27
C ALA A 653 11.42 -12.50 15.81
N ASP A 654 12.07 -13.38 16.58
CA ASP A 654 13.39 -13.95 16.23
C ASP A 654 13.34 -14.76 14.92
N ASN A 655 12.17 -15.30 14.55
CA ASN A 655 11.98 -16.01 13.29
C ASN A 655 11.87 -15.08 12.09
N TYR A 656 11.36 -13.86 12.26
CA TYR A 656 11.23 -12.92 11.15
C TYR A 656 12.61 -12.56 10.58
N ASP A 657 13.58 -12.30 11.45
CA ASP A 657 14.94 -11.94 11.07
C ASP A 657 15.71 -13.13 10.45
N GLN A 658 15.26 -14.37 10.63
CA GLN A 658 15.79 -15.53 9.90
C GLN A 658 15.37 -15.53 8.42
N VAL A 659 14.17 -15.02 8.12
CA VAL A 659 13.64 -14.93 6.75
C VAL A 659 14.14 -13.66 6.06
N VAL A 660 14.11 -12.54 6.79
CA VAL A 660 14.48 -11.22 6.29
C VAL A 660 15.81 -10.80 6.90
N THR A 661 16.89 -11.33 6.33
CA THR A 661 18.26 -10.92 6.65
C THR A 661 18.96 -10.37 5.41
N ALA A 662 19.87 -9.41 5.59
CA ALA A 662 20.60 -8.80 4.49
C ALA A 662 21.39 -9.81 3.65
N GLY A 663 21.86 -10.90 4.28
CA GLY A 663 22.57 -12.00 3.66
C GLY A 663 21.68 -13.16 3.20
N ALA A 664 20.36 -12.97 3.08
CA ALA A 664 19.44 -14.03 2.70
C ALA A 664 19.83 -14.61 1.34
N GLN A 665 19.76 -15.94 1.24
CA GLN A 665 20.05 -16.68 0.03
C GLN A 665 18.75 -17.16 -0.62
N ARG A 666 18.79 -17.29 -1.95
CA ARG A 666 17.71 -17.83 -2.77
C ARG A 666 18.22 -18.92 -3.68
N LEU A 667 17.33 -19.85 -3.99
CA LEU A 667 17.52 -20.90 -4.96
C LEU A 667 17.63 -20.33 -6.38
N TYR A 668 18.60 -20.82 -7.15
CA TYR A 668 18.75 -20.55 -8.58
C TYR A 668 19.32 -21.78 -9.30
N VAL A 669 19.32 -21.73 -10.64
CA VAL A 669 19.93 -22.78 -11.47
C VAL A 669 21.35 -22.39 -11.89
N ASP A 670 22.33 -23.21 -11.50
CA ASP A 670 23.66 -23.17 -12.08
C ASP A 670 23.69 -24.01 -13.35
N VAL A 671 23.67 -23.34 -14.50
CA VAL A 671 23.68 -24.00 -15.82
C VAL A 671 25.01 -24.66 -16.17
N ASN A 672 26.12 -24.26 -15.53
CA ASN A 672 27.42 -24.87 -15.81
C ASN A 672 27.53 -26.24 -15.15
N GLU A 673 26.97 -26.38 -13.94
CA GLU A 673 26.94 -27.64 -13.21
C GLU A 673 25.66 -28.45 -13.43
N ALA A 674 24.67 -27.87 -14.12
CA ALA A 674 23.33 -28.42 -14.26
C ALA A 674 22.77 -28.84 -12.89
N SER A 675 22.79 -27.90 -11.94
CA SER A 675 22.40 -28.12 -10.55
C SER A 675 21.62 -26.91 -9.99
N PHE A 676 20.94 -27.13 -8.87
CA PHE A 676 20.35 -26.06 -8.09
C PHE A 676 21.33 -25.60 -7.01
N LYS A 677 21.39 -24.29 -6.76
CA LYS A 677 22.30 -23.66 -5.80
C LYS A 677 21.65 -22.48 -5.10
N GLU A 678 22.34 -21.99 -4.07
CA GLU A 678 21.97 -20.78 -3.34
C GLU A 678 22.87 -19.59 -3.70
N GLY A 679 22.24 -18.44 -3.94
CA GLY A 679 22.90 -17.15 -4.21
C GLY A 679 22.22 -16.03 -3.43
N LEU A 680 22.90 -14.89 -3.24
CA LEU A 680 22.31 -13.77 -2.49
C LEU A 680 21.06 -13.24 -3.20
N VAL A 681 20.03 -12.90 -2.42
CA VAL A 681 18.79 -12.30 -2.94
C VAL A 681 19.06 -10.98 -3.68
N GLY A 682 20.04 -10.20 -3.22
CA GLY A 682 20.39 -8.90 -3.83
C GLY A 682 21.27 -8.98 -5.08
N GLU A 683 21.87 -10.12 -5.40
CA GLU A 683 22.74 -10.24 -6.58
C GLU A 683 21.90 -10.37 -7.87
N GLU A 684 22.42 -9.90 -9.01
CA GLU A 684 21.80 -10.19 -10.31
C GLU A 684 22.44 -11.43 -10.93
N GLN A 685 21.67 -12.51 -11.07
CA GLN A 685 22.10 -13.73 -11.75
C GLN A 685 20.96 -14.24 -12.68
N SER A 686 21.27 -15.12 -13.62
CA SER A 686 20.25 -15.77 -14.47
C SER A 686 19.55 -16.88 -13.68
N TYR A 687 18.31 -17.23 -14.04
CA TYR A 687 17.55 -18.32 -13.41
C TYR A 687 17.30 -18.16 -11.91
N THR A 688 17.29 -16.92 -11.42
CA THR A 688 16.91 -16.57 -10.05
C THR A 688 15.44 -16.21 -9.92
N ASN A 689 14.78 -15.88 -11.04
CA ASN A 689 13.41 -15.42 -11.09
C ASN A 689 12.52 -16.62 -11.35
N VAL A 690 11.72 -17.02 -10.34
CA VAL A 690 10.91 -18.23 -10.38
C VAL A 690 9.44 -17.88 -10.59
N THR A 691 8.82 -18.47 -11.60
CA THR A 691 7.37 -18.47 -11.75
C THR A 691 6.80 -19.70 -11.05
N VAL A 692 5.80 -19.50 -10.19
CA VAL A 692 4.99 -20.60 -9.63
C VAL A 692 3.83 -20.82 -10.59
N ASP A 693 3.93 -21.86 -11.41
CA ASP A 693 2.99 -22.16 -12.47
C ASP A 693 2.02 -23.25 -12.02
N PHE A 694 0.86 -22.83 -11.51
CA PHE A 694 -0.21 -23.74 -11.10
C PHE A 694 -0.80 -24.43 -12.32
N TYR A 695 -1.04 -25.75 -12.23
CA TYR A 695 -1.81 -26.45 -13.25
C TYR A 695 -3.21 -25.85 -13.27
N GLN A 696 -3.49 -25.01 -14.27
CA GLN A 696 -4.61 -24.09 -14.26
C GLN A 696 -5.95 -24.83 -14.13
N LEU A 697 -6.57 -24.69 -12.96
CA LEU A 697 -8.00 -24.38 -12.92
C LEU A 697 -8.06 -22.85 -12.85
N GLY A 698 -8.09 -22.21 -14.03
CA GLY A 698 -7.99 -20.76 -14.18
C GLY A 698 -9.13 -19.96 -13.53
N ILE A 699 -9.07 -18.63 -13.67
CA ILE A 699 -10.14 -17.71 -13.24
C ILE A 699 -11.47 -18.19 -13.86
N SER A 700 -12.44 -18.55 -13.03
CA SER A 700 -13.71 -19.09 -13.51
C SER A 700 -14.53 -18.06 -14.27
N LEU A 701 -15.36 -18.52 -15.21
CA LEU A 701 -16.46 -17.74 -15.76
C LEU A 701 -17.36 -17.28 -14.61
N GLU A 702 -17.88 -16.07 -14.70
CA GLU A 702 -18.78 -15.51 -13.69
C GLU A 702 -20.05 -16.36 -13.57
N ALA A 703 -20.45 -16.67 -12.34
CA ALA A 703 -21.55 -17.54 -11.94
C ALA A 703 -22.97 -17.01 -12.25
N THR A 704 -23.11 -16.27 -13.35
CA THR A 704 -24.38 -15.69 -13.81
C THR A 704 -25.00 -16.58 -14.88
N PRO A 705 -26.22 -17.11 -14.65
CA PRO A 705 -26.90 -17.93 -15.62
C PRO A 705 -27.12 -17.17 -16.94
N ARG A 706 -26.72 -17.75 -18.08
CA ARG A 706 -26.78 -17.07 -19.38
C ARG A 706 -27.01 -18.04 -20.56
N HIS A 707 -27.36 -17.46 -21.71
CA HIS A 707 -27.28 -18.10 -23.03
C HIS A 707 -25.99 -17.65 -23.72
N ALA A 708 -25.24 -18.59 -24.31
CA ALA A 708 -23.97 -18.27 -24.94
C ALA A 708 -23.65 -19.20 -26.11
N THR A 709 -22.98 -18.66 -27.12
CA THR A 709 -22.22 -19.48 -28.07
C THR A 709 -20.87 -19.83 -27.46
N LEU A 710 -20.33 -20.99 -27.85
CA LEU A 710 -19.01 -21.45 -27.46
C LEU A 710 -18.20 -21.60 -28.75
N ASP A 711 -17.33 -20.64 -29.02
CA ASP A 711 -16.66 -20.50 -30.32
C ASP A 711 -15.14 -20.65 -30.16
N GLY A 712 -14.55 -21.58 -30.92
CA GLY A 712 -13.10 -21.77 -30.98
C GLY A 712 -12.55 -21.45 -32.37
N ASP A 713 -11.22 -21.40 -32.49
CA ASP A 713 -10.54 -21.08 -33.77
C ASP A 713 -10.84 -22.10 -34.89
N GLU A 714 -11.18 -23.33 -34.52
CA GLU A 714 -11.56 -24.40 -35.47
C GLU A 714 -13.03 -24.33 -35.91
N GLY A 715 -13.85 -23.51 -35.26
CA GLY A 715 -15.29 -23.36 -35.48
C GLY A 715 -16.10 -23.39 -34.17
N SER A 716 -17.42 -23.34 -34.28
CA SER A 716 -18.32 -23.26 -33.13
C SER A 716 -18.74 -24.63 -32.62
N ILE A 717 -19.01 -24.76 -31.32
CA ILE A 717 -19.56 -26.01 -30.75
C ILE A 717 -20.99 -26.24 -31.29
N SER A 718 -21.23 -27.46 -31.79
CA SER A 718 -22.51 -27.94 -32.30
C SER A 718 -22.76 -29.40 -31.91
N LEU A 719 -23.87 -29.97 -32.35
CA LEU A 719 -24.37 -31.30 -31.99
C LEU A 719 -24.60 -32.13 -33.26
N LYS A 720 -24.27 -33.43 -33.23
CA LYS A 720 -24.68 -34.36 -34.29
C LYS A 720 -24.93 -35.75 -33.72
N GLU A 721 -26.03 -36.39 -34.14
CA GLU A 721 -26.25 -37.79 -33.80
C GLU A 721 -25.34 -38.68 -34.65
N ASN A 722 -24.57 -39.55 -33.99
CA ASN A 722 -23.71 -40.50 -34.68
C ASN A 722 -24.44 -41.80 -35.01
N LYS A 723 -23.79 -42.67 -35.79
CA LYS A 723 -24.32 -43.98 -36.22
C LYS A 723 -24.77 -44.92 -35.11
N ASN A 724 -24.36 -44.66 -33.85
CA ASN A 724 -24.70 -45.47 -32.69
C ASN A 724 -25.86 -44.86 -31.87
N GLY A 725 -26.52 -43.83 -32.38
CA GLY A 725 -27.59 -43.11 -31.67
C GLY A 725 -27.10 -42.26 -30.51
N ILE A 726 -25.82 -41.88 -30.51
CA ILE A 726 -25.24 -40.99 -29.49
C ILE A 726 -25.14 -39.59 -30.09
N LEU A 727 -25.76 -38.62 -29.42
CA LEU A 727 -25.62 -37.21 -29.74
C LEU A 727 -24.23 -36.73 -29.29
N GLU A 728 -23.30 -36.58 -30.23
CA GLU A 728 -21.92 -36.18 -29.97
C GLU A 728 -21.68 -34.68 -30.21
N GLY A 729 -20.76 -34.10 -29.45
CA GLY A 729 -20.29 -32.74 -29.68
C GLY A 729 -19.38 -32.69 -30.90
N VAL A 730 -19.63 -31.73 -31.79
CA VAL A 730 -18.86 -31.53 -33.03
C VAL A 730 -18.53 -30.06 -33.22
N ILE A 731 -17.58 -29.79 -34.11
CA ILE A 731 -17.30 -28.45 -34.61
C ILE A 731 -18.20 -28.18 -35.82
N GLY A 732 -19.00 -27.13 -35.77
CA GLY A 732 -19.92 -26.69 -36.82
C GLY A 732 -19.52 -25.35 -37.44
N ALA A 733 -20.02 -25.09 -38.66
CA ALA A 733 -19.83 -23.81 -39.34
C ALA A 733 -20.67 -22.67 -38.73
N GLU A 734 -21.80 -23.01 -38.11
CA GLU A 734 -22.64 -22.08 -37.35
C GLU A 734 -22.76 -22.56 -35.91
N GLY A 735 -22.59 -21.64 -34.96
CA GLY A 735 -22.66 -21.93 -33.53
C GLY A 735 -24.06 -22.13 -33.02
N LEU A 736 -24.25 -23.15 -32.18
CA LEU A 736 -25.47 -23.28 -31.40
C LEU A 736 -25.40 -22.39 -30.16
N THR A 737 -26.54 -21.84 -29.77
CA THR A 737 -26.67 -21.15 -28.48
C THR A 737 -26.97 -22.18 -27.38
N PHE A 738 -26.10 -22.24 -26.37
CA PHE A 738 -26.20 -23.13 -25.22
C PHE A 738 -26.70 -22.40 -23.97
N TRP A 739 -27.33 -23.16 -23.07
CA TRP A 739 -27.60 -22.75 -21.71
C TRP A 739 -26.37 -23.01 -20.84
N LEU A 740 -25.91 -21.99 -20.13
CA LEU A 740 -24.93 -22.10 -19.07
C LEU A 740 -25.63 -21.89 -17.72
N ASP A 741 -25.97 -22.99 -17.05
CA ASP A 741 -26.62 -22.97 -15.72
C ASP A 741 -25.61 -23.14 -14.61
N THR A 742 -25.56 -22.19 -13.69
CA THR A 742 -24.68 -22.26 -12.52
C THR A 742 -25.09 -23.43 -11.61
N ALA A 743 -24.22 -24.42 -11.47
CA ALA A 743 -24.42 -25.63 -10.68
C ALA A 743 -23.88 -25.52 -9.24
N ASP A 744 -22.91 -24.65 -8.97
CA ASP A 744 -22.48 -24.32 -7.61
C ASP A 744 -22.03 -22.86 -7.55
N SER A 745 -22.97 -21.97 -7.25
CA SER A 745 -22.70 -20.53 -7.18
C SER A 745 -21.93 -20.11 -5.91
N LYS A 746 -21.74 -21.02 -4.96
CA LYS A 746 -21.09 -20.75 -3.66
C LYS A 746 -19.69 -21.38 -3.56
N ALA A 747 -19.34 -22.27 -4.49
CA ALA A 747 -17.98 -22.80 -4.63
C ALA A 747 -16.99 -21.71 -5.02
N GLU A 748 -15.75 -21.88 -4.56
CA GLU A 748 -14.60 -21.01 -4.85
C GLU A 748 -14.32 -20.90 -6.37
N ILE A 749 -14.56 -22.00 -7.10
CA ILE A 749 -14.64 -22.03 -8.56
C ILE A 749 -16.06 -22.52 -8.90
N PRO A 750 -16.94 -21.66 -9.44
CA PRO A 750 -18.28 -22.09 -9.81
C PRO A 750 -18.24 -23.14 -10.92
N SER A 751 -19.16 -24.09 -10.83
CA SER A 751 -19.37 -25.11 -11.86
C SER A 751 -20.65 -24.81 -12.66
N PHE A 752 -20.71 -25.33 -13.88
CA PHE A 752 -21.78 -25.05 -14.84
C PHE A 752 -22.32 -26.35 -15.45
N TYR A 753 -23.63 -26.40 -15.67
CA TYR A 753 -24.24 -27.29 -16.65
C TYR A 753 -24.27 -26.59 -18.02
N ILE A 754 -23.85 -27.31 -19.06
CA ILE A 754 -23.88 -26.84 -20.45
C ILE A 754 -24.94 -27.64 -21.19
N SER A 755 -25.97 -27.02 -21.76
CA SER A 755 -27.06 -27.76 -22.43
C SER A 755 -27.70 -27.05 -23.62
N LYS A 756 -28.46 -27.80 -24.45
CA LYS A 756 -29.31 -27.30 -25.56
C LYS A 756 -30.72 -27.86 -25.43
N GLY A 757 -31.75 -27.01 -25.58
CA GLY A 757 -33.15 -27.41 -25.58
C GLY A 757 -33.53 -28.40 -26.69
N ILE A 758 -34.53 -29.23 -26.39
CA ILE A 758 -35.14 -30.20 -27.30
C ILE A 758 -36.46 -29.59 -27.78
N ALA A 759 -36.65 -29.48 -29.10
CA ALA A 759 -37.68 -28.68 -29.73
C ALA A 759 -39.12 -29.08 -29.33
N THR A 760 -39.68 -28.36 -28.34
CA THR A 760 -41.13 -28.17 -28.15
C THR A 760 -41.32 -26.78 -27.51
N GLU A 761 -41.79 -25.82 -28.33
CA GLU A 761 -42.07 -24.39 -28.01
C GLU A 761 -41.12 -23.74 -26.99
N GLU A 762 -39.98 -23.20 -27.47
CA GLU A 762 -38.97 -22.58 -26.60
C GLU A 762 -39.32 -21.13 -26.16
N PRO A 763 -39.08 -20.78 -24.89
CA PRO A 763 -39.18 -19.41 -24.37
C PRO A 763 -38.05 -18.52 -24.90
N VAL A 764 -38.35 -17.23 -25.09
CA VAL A 764 -37.48 -16.25 -25.78
C VAL A 764 -36.30 -15.78 -24.94
N THR A 765 -36.35 -15.99 -23.63
CA THR A 765 -35.30 -15.60 -22.68
C THR A 765 -35.16 -16.61 -21.55
N LYS A 766 -33.98 -16.66 -20.91
CA LYS A 766 -33.73 -17.51 -19.74
C LYS A 766 -34.70 -17.30 -18.57
N ALA A 767 -35.29 -16.10 -18.47
CA ALA A 767 -36.21 -15.74 -17.40
C ALA A 767 -37.62 -16.36 -17.56
N GLU A 768 -37.96 -16.85 -18.75
CA GLU A 768 -39.31 -17.29 -19.12
C GLU A 768 -39.45 -18.83 -19.18
N GLU A 769 -38.38 -19.57 -18.89
CA GLU A 769 -38.33 -21.03 -19.08
C GLU A 769 -38.81 -21.85 -17.87
N PRO A 770 -39.66 -22.87 -18.06
CA PRO A 770 -40.04 -23.77 -16.98
C PRO A 770 -38.84 -24.59 -16.53
N ALA A 771 -38.63 -24.67 -15.21
CA ALA A 771 -37.53 -25.42 -14.59
C ALA A 771 -37.49 -26.93 -14.95
N ALA A 772 -38.53 -27.47 -15.60
CA ALA A 772 -38.68 -28.89 -15.91
C ALA A 772 -38.61 -29.22 -17.42
N ALA A 773 -37.93 -28.41 -18.23
CA ALA A 773 -37.73 -28.71 -19.65
C ALA A 773 -36.65 -29.79 -19.89
N THR A 774 -36.91 -30.72 -20.81
CA THR A 774 -35.91 -31.71 -21.24
C THR A 774 -34.92 -31.03 -22.18
N ARG A 775 -33.63 -31.10 -21.83
CA ARG A 775 -32.52 -30.52 -22.60
C ARG A 775 -31.43 -31.57 -22.81
N ASN A 776 -30.63 -31.39 -23.84
CA ASN A 776 -29.43 -32.17 -24.13
C ASN A 776 -28.24 -31.57 -23.37
N PHE A 777 -27.76 -32.23 -22.31
CA PHE A 777 -26.67 -31.76 -21.44
C PHE A 777 -25.33 -32.36 -21.83
N LEU A 778 -24.28 -31.53 -21.88
CA LEU A 778 -22.91 -31.99 -22.01
C LEU A 778 -22.58 -32.96 -20.87
N TYR A 779 -21.91 -34.05 -21.21
CA TYR A 779 -21.65 -35.15 -20.28
C TYR A 779 -20.26 -35.74 -20.46
N TYR A 780 -19.52 -35.82 -19.35
CA TYR A 780 -18.23 -36.49 -19.27
C TYR A 780 -18.44 -37.99 -19.10
N ALA A 781 -18.47 -38.71 -20.22
CA ALA A 781 -18.91 -40.10 -20.31
C ALA A 781 -17.89 -41.15 -19.80
N LYS A 782 -17.07 -40.81 -18.80
CA LYS A 782 -16.02 -41.71 -18.29
C LYS A 782 -16.59 -43.00 -17.70
N ASP A 783 -17.71 -42.91 -16.99
CA ASP A 783 -18.40 -44.07 -16.41
C ASP A 783 -19.13 -44.94 -17.45
N SER A 784 -19.47 -44.34 -18.59
CA SER A 784 -20.08 -45.04 -19.73
C SER A 784 -19.03 -45.71 -20.60
N MET A 785 -17.83 -45.11 -20.65
CA MET A 785 -16.67 -45.62 -21.35
C MET A 785 -15.98 -46.73 -20.57
N TYR A 786 -15.75 -46.56 -19.27
CA TYR A 786 -15.13 -47.57 -18.40
C TYR A 786 -16.19 -48.22 -17.52
N PHE A 787 -16.58 -49.44 -17.85
CA PHE A 787 -17.59 -50.18 -17.10
C PHE A 787 -16.97 -51.43 -16.46
N TRP A 788 -17.41 -51.78 -15.25
CA TRP A 788 -17.03 -53.04 -14.64
C TRP A 788 -17.69 -54.18 -15.42
N ASN A 789 -16.88 -55.01 -16.06
CA ASN A 789 -17.36 -56.21 -16.72
C ASN A 789 -17.36 -57.35 -15.70
N GLU A 790 -18.54 -57.66 -15.13
CA GLU A 790 -18.71 -58.71 -14.14
C GLU A 790 -18.17 -60.07 -14.60
N SER A 791 -18.32 -60.38 -15.89
CA SER A 791 -17.84 -61.65 -16.47
C SER A 791 -16.32 -61.74 -16.58
N LYS A 792 -15.62 -60.60 -16.62
CA LYS A 792 -14.15 -60.53 -16.72
C LYS A 792 -13.48 -60.07 -15.42
N ALA A 793 -14.27 -59.71 -14.41
CA ALA A 793 -13.82 -59.11 -13.15
C ALA A 793 -12.77 -58.00 -13.35
N LYS A 794 -12.97 -57.17 -14.38
CA LYS A 794 -12.11 -56.02 -14.68
C LYS A 794 -12.94 -54.91 -15.31
N PHE A 795 -12.45 -53.68 -15.19
CA PHE A 795 -12.97 -52.58 -15.99
C PHE A 795 -12.66 -52.85 -17.47
N ASP A 796 -13.69 -52.79 -18.30
CA ASP A 796 -13.64 -52.95 -19.74
C ASP A 796 -14.05 -51.63 -20.40
N VAL A 797 -13.68 -51.45 -21.67
CA VAL A 797 -13.90 -50.19 -22.38
C VAL A 797 -15.03 -50.33 -23.40
N ASN A 798 -16.00 -49.43 -23.32
CA ASN A 798 -17.00 -49.24 -24.35
C ASN A 798 -16.49 -48.23 -25.39
N ALA A 799 -16.00 -48.76 -26.52
CA ALA A 799 -15.43 -47.97 -27.61
C ALA A 799 -16.39 -46.92 -28.20
N ASN A 800 -17.71 -47.02 -27.98
CA ASN A 800 -18.68 -46.02 -28.46
C ASN A 800 -18.52 -44.66 -27.77
N TYR A 801 -17.94 -44.64 -26.58
CA TYR A 801 -17.66 -43.42 -25.80
C TYR A 801 -16.19 -42.99 -25.87
N ALA A 802 -15.36 -43.71 -26.63
CA ALA A 802 -13.99 -43.29 -26.95
C ALA A 802 -14.00 -42.27 -28.10
N LEU A 803 -13.16 -41.23 -28.01
CA LEU A 803 -13.02 -40.26 -29.09
C LEU A 803 -12.28 -40.90 -30.28
N GLU A 804 -12.89 -40.89 -31.46
CA GLU A 804 -12.28 -41.50 -32.64
C GLU A 804 -10.98 -40.79 -33.06
N GLY A 805 -9.91 -41.56 -33.26
CA GLY A 805 -8.60 -41.05 -33.63
C GLY A 805 -7.68 -40.68 -32.45
N SER A 806 -8.17 -40.78 -31.21
CA SER A 806 -7.35 -40.54 -30.01
C SER A 806 -6.44 -41.72 -29.64
N TYR A 807 -6.69 -42.91 -30.20
CA TYR A 807 -5.96 -44.15 -29.93
C TYR A 807 -5.26 -44.68 -31.18
N SER A 808 -4.07 -45.26 -31.03
CA SER A 808 -3.20 -45.68 -32.14
C SER A 808 -3.59 -47.01 -32.80
N SER A 809 -4.10 -47.97 -32.02
CA SER A 809 -4.52 -49.30 -32.52
C SER A 809 -5.52 -50.02 -31.63
N ASP A 810 -5.60 -49.65 -30.36
CA ASP A 810 -6.42 -50.32 -29.35
C ASP A 810 -7.19 -49.26 -28.53
N PRO A 811 -8.52 -49.18 -28.65
CA PRO A 811 -9.33 -48.22 -27.88
C PRO A 811 -9.32 -48.50 -26.37
N THR A 812 -8.62 -49.54 -25.89
CA THR A 812 -8.44 -49.84 -24.47
C THR A 812 -7.16 -49.27 -23.86
N LYS A 813 -6.28 -48.64 -24.66
CA LYS A 813 -5.01 -48.03 -24.22
C LYS A 813 -4.94 -46.57 -24.66
N ASP A 814 -4.62 -45.67 -23.72
CA ASP A 814 -4.36 -44.24 -23.96
C ASP A 814 -5.42 -43.53 -24.83
N THR A 815 -6.68 -43.67 -24.44
CA THR A 815 -7.85 -43.20 -25.21
C THR A 815 -8.56 -42.06 -24.49
N ASP A 816 -8.92 -41.01 -25.23
CA ASP A 816 -9.62 -39.85 -24.67
C ASP A 816 -11.14 -40.08 -24.67
N VAL A 817 -11.82 -39.54 -23.66
CA VAL A 817 -13.28 -39.67 -23.51
C VAL A 817 -13.99 -38.74 -24.50
N LYS A 818 -14.99 -39.24 -25.23
CA LYS A 818 -15.81 -38.42 -26.13
C LYS A 818 -16.72 -37.46 -25.36
N ALA A 819 -16.86 -36.23 -25.85
CA ALA A 819 -17.85 -35.27 -25.36
C ALA A 819 -19.21 -35.54 -26.02
N ILE A 820 -20.21 -35.88 -25.19
CA ILE A 820 -21.55 -36.22 -25.66
C ILE A 820 -22.59 -35.34 -24.98
N PHE A 821 -23.76 -35.28 -25.59
CA PHE A 821 -24.93 -34.61 -25.02
C PHE A 821 -26.01 -35.64 -24.68
N ARG A 822 -26.45 -35.65 -23.42
CA ARG A 822 -27.47 -36.58 -22.93
C ARG A 822 -28.79 -35.85 -22.64
N PRO A 823 -29.94 -36.36 -23.13
CA PRO A 823 -31.24 -35.87 -22.72
C PRO A 823 -31.43 -36.01 -21.21
N ALA A 824 -31.76 -34.90 -20.54
CA ALA A 824 -32.04 -34.88 -19.11
C ALA A 824 -32.92 -33.68 -18.75
N VAL A 825 -33.46 -33.68 -17.53
CA VAL A 825 -34.22 -32.59 -16.93
C VAL A 825 -33.48 -32.13 -15.68
N LEU A 826 -33.19 -30.84 -15.58
CA LEU A 826 -32.55 -30.26 -14.39
C LEU A 826 -33.59 -30.13 -13.26
N ALA A 827 -33.57 -31.06 -12.31
CA ALA A 827 -34.55 -31.12 -11.22
C ALA A 827 -34.19 -30.22 -10.02
N GLY A 828 -32.90 -29.85 -9.90
CA GLY A 828 -32.38 -28.94 -8.89
C GLY A 828 -30.88 -28.71 -9.09
N VAL A 829 -30.30 -27.81 -8.29
CA VAL A 829 -28.87 -27.42 -8.38
C VAL A 829 -27.93 -28.64 -8.30
N ASP A 830 -28.28 -29.65 -7.50
CA ASP A 830 -27.53 -30.90 -7.31
C ASP A 830 -28.30 -32.15 -7.75
N THR A 831 -29.28 -32.02 -8.65
CA THR A 831 -30.11 -33.16 -9.06
C THR A 831 -30.54 -33.06 -10.52
N ILE A 832 -30.25 -34.09 -11.30
CA ILE A 832 -30.66 -34.20 -12.70
C ILE A 832 -31.41 -35.51 -12.93
N ASN A 833 -32.50 -35.47 -13.68
CA ASN A 833 -33.28 -36.65 -14.07
C ASN A 833 -32.92 -37.02 -15.51
N THR A 834 -32.44 -38.22 -15.74
CA THR A 834 -32.08 -38.71 -17.08
C THR A 834 -32.60 -40.13 -17.30
N THR A 835 -32.34 -40.71 -18.47
CA THR A 835 -32.67 -42.10 -18.77
C THR A 835 -31.40 -42.90 -19.04
N VAL A 836 -31.23 -44.01 -18.34
CA VAL A 836 -30.15 -44.98 -18.57
C VAL A 836 -30.78 -46.30 -19.00
N ASN A 837 -30.42 -46.80 -20.19
CA ASN A 837 -30.97 -48.04 -20.75
C ASN A 837 -32.51 -48.07 -20.77
N GLY A 838 -33.16 -46.94 -21.09
CA GLY A 838 -34.62 -46.82 -21.14
C GLY A 838 -35.32 -46.73 -19.77
N LYS A 839 -34.57 -46.70 -18.65
CA LYS A 839 -35.12 -46.49 -17.31
C LYS A 839 -34.85 -45.06 -16.84
N ALA A 840 -35.86 -44.42 -16.24
CA ALA A 840 -35.69 -43.13 -15.58
C ALA A 840 -34.75 -43.30 -14.37
N VAL A 841 -33.74 -42.43 -14.29
CA VAL A 841 -32.73 -42.40 -13.23
C VAL A 841 -32.58 -40.98 -12.71
N VAL A 842 -32.63 -40.83 -11.38
CA VAL A 842 -32.30 -39.59 -10.69
C VAL A 842 -30.82 -39.62 -10.33
N VAL A 843 -30.05 -38.63 -10.75
CA VAL A 843 -28.61 -38.51 -10.45
C VAL A 843 -28.39 -37.33 -9.50
N ALA A 844 -27.65 -37.56 -8.41
CA ALA A 844 -27.39 -36.57 -7.36
C ALA A 844 -25.96 -36.68 -6.80
N LYS A 845 -25.58 -35.74 -5.93
CA LYS A 845 -24.26 -35.70 -5.28
C LYS A 845 -24.00 -36.90 -4.35
N GLU A 846 -24.98 -37.28 -3.56
CA GLU A 846 -24.92 -38.46 -2.67
C GLU A 846 -25.86 -39.55 -3.20
N ALA A 847 -25.33 -40.75 -3.41
CA ALA A 847 -26.18 -41.91 -3.70
C ALA A 847 -26.95 -42.29 -2.43
N LYS A 848 -28.29 -42.30 -2.51
CA LYS A 848 -29.13 -42.92 -1.49
C LYS A 848 -29.71 -44.20 -2.07
N GLU A 849 -29.55 -45.30 -1.32
CA GLU A 849 -30.12 -46.60 -1.66
C GLU A 849 -31.59 -46.45 -2.09
N ASN A 850 -31.90 -46.88 -3.31
CA ASN A 850 -33.23 -46.88 -3.93
C ASN A 850 -33.86 -45.51 -4.27
N VAL A 851 -33.12 -44.39 -4.29
CA VAL A 851 -33.68 -43.07 -4.66
C VAL A 851 -32.87 -42.32 -5.74
N CYS A 852 -31.52 -42.38 -5.70
CA CYS A 852 -30.68 -41.65 -6.66
C CYS A 852 -29.30 -42.30 -6.85
N SER A 853 -28.77 -42.21 -8.07
CA SER A 853 -27.41 -42.64 -8.45
C SER A 853 -26.39 -41.52 -8.22
N ALA A 854 -25.16 -41.86 -7.83
CA ALA A 854 -24.03 -40.93 -7.85
C ALA A 854 -23.60 -40.64 -9.30
N GLY A 855 -22.93 -39.50 -9.54
CA GLY A 855 -22.40 -39.14 -10.86
C GLY A 855 -22.81 -37.77 -11.39
N ILE A 856 -23.42 -36.91 -10.55
CA ILE A 856 -23.80 -35.56 -10.95
C ILE A 856 -22.60 -34.73 -11.45
N ASP A 857 -21.40 -34.99 -10.94
CA ASP A 857 -20.17 -34.30 -11.34
C ASP A 857 -19.75 -34.58 -12.79
N ASN A 858 -20.29 -35.64 -13.43
CA ASN A 858 -20.08 -35.89 -14.86
C ASN A 858 -20.89 -34.93 -15.75
N PHE A 859 -21.89 -34.23 -15.20
CA PHE A 859 -22.68 -33.20 -15.88
C PHE A 859 -22.19 -31.77 -15.57
N LYS A 860 -21.28 -31.61 -14.61
CA LYS A 860 -20.78 -30.33 -14.15
C LYS A 860 -19.40 -30.04 -14.73
N PHE A 861 -19.20 -28.81 -15.18
CA PHE A 861 -17.94 -28.37 -15.78
C PHE A 861 -17.46 -27.06 -15.15
N TYR A 862 -16.16 -26.97 -14.91
CA TYR A 862 -15.49 -25.70 -14.72
C TYR A 862 -15.28 -25.06 -16.08
N ILE A 863 -15.57 -23.76 -16.19
CA ILE A 863 -15.26 -22.95 -17.35
C ILE A 863 -14.23 -21.94 -16.88
N THR A 864 -12.95 -22.17 -17.18
CA THR A 864 -11.84 -21.40 -16.59
C THR A 864 -11.02 -20.70 -17.64
N LYS A 865 -10.60 -19.46 -17.37
CA LYS A 865 -9.83 -18.65 -18.32
C LYS A 865 -8.44 -19.28 -18.58
N ILE A 866 -8.08 -19.38 -19.86
CA ILE A 866 -6.77 -19.81 -20.37
C ILE A 866 -6.24 -18.80 -21.39
N GLU A 867 -5.00 -18.97 -21.86
CA GLU A 867 -4.48 -18.20 -22.99
C GLU A 867 -5.35 -18.48 -24.24
N GLY A 868 -5.89 -17.43 -24.87
CA GLY A 868 -6.77 -17.55 -26.03
C GLY A 868 -8.28 -17.67 -25.73
N GLY A 869 -8.72 -17.78 -24.46
CA GLY A 869 -10.15 -17.83 -24.13
C GLY A 869 -10.47 -18.52 -22.80
N TYR A 870 -11.41 -19.45 -22.82
CA TYR A 870 -11.83 -20.30 -21.72
C TYR A 870 -11.61 -21.77 -22.07
N SER A 871 -11.20 -22.57 -21.09
CA SER A 871 -11.20 -24.03 -21.14
C SER A 871 -12.45 -24.57 -20.43
N VAL A 872 -12.92 -25.73 -20.89
CA VAL A 872 -14.02 -26.47 -20.27
C VAL A 872 -13.45 -27.76 -19.66
N THR A 873 -13.61 -27.93 -18.37
CA THR A 873 -13.01 -29.02 -17.58
C THR A 873 -14.10 -29.74 -16.78
N PRO A 874 -14.23 -31.07 -16.82
CA PRO A 874 -15.22 -31.78 -16.02
C PRO A 874 -14.87 -31.70 -14.53
N VAL A 875 -15.86 -31.44 -13.67
CA VAL A 875 -15.66 -31.36 -12.21
C VAL A 875 -15.09 -32.66 -11.66
N GLY A 876 -15.58 -33.81 -12.14
CA GLY A 876 -15.09 -35.14 -11.74
C GLY A 876 -13.69 -35.50 -12.25
N ALA A 877 -13.06 -34.69 -13.11
CA ALA A 877 -11.69 -34.90 -13.59
C ALA A 877 -11.00 -33.58 -13.95
N ALA A 878 -10.70 -32.80 -12.91
CA ALA A 878 -10.26 -31.41 -12.96
C ALA A 878 -8.95 -31.14 -13.76
N THR A 879 -8.18 -32.18 -14.13
CA THR A 879 -6.97 -32.06 -14.96
C THR A 879 -7.21 -32.45 -16.42
N THR A 880 -8.47 -32.51 -16.85
CA THR A 880 -8.88 -32.94 -18.20
C THR A 880 -9.58 -31.80 -18.92
N TYR A 881 -9.23 -31.52 -20.16
CA TYR A 881 -9.69 -30.35 -20.91
C TYR A 881 -10.50 -30.80 -22.12
N LEU A 882 -11.58 -30.09 -22.43
CA LEU A 882 -12.30 -30.23 -23.68
C LEU A 882 -11.37 -29.86 -24.84
N TYR A 883 -11.34 -30.69 -25.88
CA TYR A 883 -10.58 -30.44 -27.10
C TYR A 883 -11.29 -30.97 -28.34
N ALA A 884 -10.84 -30.50 -29.52
CA ALA A 884 -11.30 -30.97 -30.81
C ALA A 884 -10.27 -31.93 -31.44
N LEU A 885 -10.76 -33.04 -32.00
CA LEU A 885 -10.00 -33.97 -32.81
C LEU A 885 -10.83 -34.37 -34.02
N ASN A 886 -10.33 -34.08 -35.23
CA ASN A 886 -11.03 -34.40 -36.49
C ASN A 886 -12.48 -33.88 -36.54
N GLY A 887 -12.72 -32.68 -36.02
CA GLY A 887 -14.05 -32.06 -35.96
C GLY A 887 -14.99 -32.63 -34.90
N LYS A 888 -14.52 -33.55 -34.05
CA LYS A 888 -15.27 -34.13 -32.91
C LYS A 888 -14.70 -33.66 -31.59
N LEU A 889 -15.56 -33.49 -30.59
CA LEU A 889 -15.15 -33.05 -29.27
C LEU A 889 -14.88 -34.21 -28.32
N GLY A 890 -13.81 -34.09 -27.52
CA GLY A 890 -13.48 -35.03 -26.45
C GLY A 890 -12.71 -34.37 -25.32
N PHE A 891 -12.23 -35.17 -24.38
CA PHE A 891 -11.57 -34.72 -23.17
C PHE A 891 -10.17 -35.33 -23.04
N THR A 892 -9.15 -34.48 -22.91
CA THR A 892 -7.72 -34.88 -22.86
C THR A 892 -7.03 -34.35 -21.61
N THR A 893 -6.05 -35.07 -21.08
CA THR A 893 -5.19 -34.60 -19.97
C THR A 893 -4.06 -33.68 -20.43
N ASN A 894 -3.87 -33.54 -21.75
CA ASN A 894 -2.84 -32.66 -22.31
C ASN A 894 -3.36 -31.22 -22.41
N ALA A 895 -2.90 -30.34 -21.51
CA ALA A 895 -3.30 -28.93 -21.47
C ALA A 895 -3.01 -28.17 -22.77
N SER A 896 -1.95 -28.50 -23.50
CA SER A 896 -1.61 -27.83 -24.77
C SER A 896 -2.55 -28.18 -25.93
N LYS A 897 -3.39 -29.19 -25.76
CA LYS A 897 -4.45 -29.54 -26.72
C LYS A 897 -5.81 -28.95 -26.35
N ALA A 898 -5.95 -28.32 -25.18
CA ALA A 898 -7.22 -27.74 -24.76
C ALA A 898 -7.73 -26.77 -25.83
N LEU A 899 -9.00 -26.91 -26.20
CA LEU A 899 -9.63 -26.01 -27.16
C LEU A 899 -9.97 -24.68 -26.46
N PRO A 900 -9.31 -23.56 -26.82
CA PRO A 900 -9.66 -22.26 -26.27
C PRO A 900 -11.00 -21.81 -26.86
N LEU A 901 -11.94 -21.49 -25.99
CA LEU A 901 -13.28 -21.06 -26.36
C LEU A 901 -13.53 -19.62 -25.95
N THR A 902 -14.12 -18.86 -26.86
CA THR A 902 -14.77 -17.58 -26.52
C THR A 902 -16.22 -17.84 -26.14
N VAL A 903 -16.72 -17.07 -25.18
CA VAL A 903 -18.11 -17.13 -24.71
C VAL A 903 -18.83 -15.92 -25.29
N GLY A 904 -19.58 -16.11 -26.37
CA GLY A 904 -20.31 -15.06 -27.06
C GLY A 904 -21.67 -14.75 -26.43
N GLU A 905 -22.21 -13.55 -26.68
CA GLU A 905 -23.61 -13.23 -26.35
C GLU A 905 -24.54 -13.97 -27.33
N GLY A 906 -25.43 -14.82 -26.81
CA GLY A 906 -26.42 -15.53 -27.62
C GLY A 906 -27.84 -15.14 -27.24
N ASN A 907 -28.62 -14.62 -28.19
CA ASN A 907 -30.08 -14.67 -28.10
C ASN A 907 -30.51 -16.07 -28.57
N PRO A 908 -31.46 -16.77 -27.90
CA PRO A 908 -31.97 -18.04 -28.41
C PRO A 908 -32.69 -17.77 -29.72
N THR A 909 -31.96 -17.83 -30.83
CA THR A 909 -32.53 -17.81 -32.15
C THR A 909 -33.10 -19.20 -32.40
N SER A 910 -34.31 -19.25 -32.96
CA SER A 910 -34.90 -20.49 -33.46
C SER A 910 -34.01 -20.96 -34.60
N ASN A 911 -32.94 -21.69 -34.27
CA ASN A 911 -32.28 -22.50 -35.27
C ASN A 911 -33.33 -23.50 -35.72
N GLU A 912 -33.54 -23.58 -37.03
CA GLU A 912 -34.47 -24.54 -37.62
C GLU A 912 -34.31 -25.90 -36.93
N SER A 913 -35.44 -26.52 -36.61
CA SER A 913 -35.48 -27.86 -36.05
C SER A 913 -34.44 -28.73 -36.76
N ILE A 914 -33.58 -29.42 -36.00
CA ILE A 914 -33.00 -30.65 -36.55
C ILE A 914 -34.21 -31.52 -36.80
N ASP A 915 -34.59 -31.60 -38.07
CA ASP A 915 -35.78 -32.30 -38.46
C ASP A 915 -35.59 -33.75 -38.01
N ASN A 916 -36.45 -34.18 -37.08
CA ASN A 916 -36.61 -35.57 -36.72
C ASN A 916 -37.34 -36.34 -37.84
N SER A 917 -37.60 -35.68 -38.99
CA SER A 917 -38.03 -36.32 -40.21
C SER A 917 -36.86 -37.07 -40.85
N ALA A 918 -37.21 -38.25 -41.37
CA ALA A 918 -36.33 -39.15 -42.07
C ALA A 918 -35.59 -38.44 -43.21
N SER A 919 -34.39 -37.93 -42.93
CA SER A 919 -33.42 -37.58 -43.97
C SER A 919 -32.87 -38.89 -44.51
N SER A 920 -33.52 -39.39 -45.56
CA SER A 920 -33.07 -40.50 -46.38
C SER A 920 -31.59 -40.30 -46.72
N SER A 921 -30.75 -41.23 -46.26
CA SER A 921 -29.31 -41.24 -46.50
C SER A 921 -28.99 -41.64 -47.95
N ILE A 922 -29.53 -40.92 -48.94
CA ILE A 922 -29.33 -41.24 -50.35
C ILE A 922 -27.91 -40.83 -50.74
N VAL A 923 -27.04 -41.83 -50.90
CA VAL A 923 -25.66 -41.61 -51.31
C VAL A 923 -25.49 -42.09 -52.75
N VAL A 924 -25.11 -41.17 -53.64
CA VAL A 924 -24.81 -41.48 -55.04
C VAL A 924 -23.31 -41.36 -55.30
N THR A 925 -22.68 -42.42 -55.79
CA THR A 925 -21.23 -42.45 -56.10
C THR A 925 -20.99 -42.88 -57.55
N GLY A 926 -20.11 -42.18 -58.26
CA GLY A 926 -19.65 -42.56 -59.60
C GLY A 926 -18.42 -43.47 -59.55
N ASN A 927 -18.50 -44.63 -60.19
CA ASN A 927 -17.44 -45.63 -60.31
C ASN A 927 -17.01 -45.79 -61.78
N ALA A 928 -16.12 -46.73 -62.08
CA ALA A 928 -15.70 -47.00 -63.45
C ALA A 928 -16.84 -47.65 -64.25
N GLY A 929 -17.50 -46.87 -65.11
CA GLY A 929 -18.60 -47.33 -65.97
C GLY A 929 -19.97 -47.57 -65.30
N TYR A 930 -20.18 -47.14 -64.05
CA TYR A 930 -21.48 -47.23 -63.37
C TYR A 930 -21.62 -46.23 -62.21
N VAL A 931 -22.84 -46.00 -61.75
CA VAL A 931 -23.15 -45.29 -60.49
C VAL A 931 -23.74 -46.25 -59.46
N THR A 932 -23.41 -46.02 -58.19
CA THR A 932 -23.98 -46.73 -57.04
C THR A 932 -24.88 -45.79 -56.26
N ILE A 933 -26.11 -46.22 -55.97
CA ILE A 933 -27.12 -45.48 -55.22
C ILE A 933 -27.45 -46.28 -53.96
N GLN A 934 -27.23 -45.68 -52.79
CA GLN A 934 -27.50 -46.29 -51.50
C GLN A 934 -28.65 -45.60 -50.78
N GLY A 935 -29.40 -46.34 -49.98
CA GLY A 935 -30.44 -45.78 -49.10
C GLY A 935 -31.70 -45.28 -49.83
N ALA A 936 -31.95 -45.76 -51.05
CA ALA A 936 -33.09 -45.35 -51.88
C ALA A 936 -33.96 -46.53 -52.38
N GLN A 937 -34.00 -47.65 -51.64
CA GLN A 937 -34.81 -48.82 -52.01
C GLN A 937 -36.30 -48.49 -52.08
N GLY A 938 -36.93 -48.83 -53.20
CA GLY A 938 -38.34 -48.55 -53.52
C GLY A 938 -38.55 -47.30 -54.37
N GLU A 939 -37.56 -46.42 -54.49
CA GLU A 939 -37.65 -45.16 -55.24
C GLU A 939 -37.24 -45.31 -56.71
N THR A 940 -37.70 -44.39 -57.57
CA THR A 940 -37.31 -44.35 -59.00
C THR A 940 -36.10 -43.44 -59.20
N ALA A 941 -35.03 -43.98 -59.76
CA ALA A 941 -33.82 -43.23 -60.10
C ALA A 941 -33.77 -42.86 -61.58
N TYR A 942 -33.50 -41.59 -61.88
CA TYR A 942 -33.29 -41.05 -63.22
C TYR A 942 -31.83 -40.60 -63.38
N VAL A 943 -31.10 -41.14 -64.34
CA VAL A 943 -29.72 -40.75 -64.64
C VAL A 943 -29.65 -40.06 -66.00
N ARG A 944 -29.10 -38.83 -66.05
CA ARG A 944 -29.03 -37.98 -67.26
C ARG A 944 -27.63 -37.41 -67.45
N ASN A 945 -27.26 -37.02 -68.68
CA ASN A 945 -26.02 -36.27 -68.92
C ASN A 945 -26.20 -34.76 -68.64
N LEU A 946 -25.12 -33.97 -68.73
CA LEU A 946 -25.18 -32.51 -68.50
C LEU A 946 -26.14 -31.73 -69.41
N LEU A 947 -26.46 -32.29 -70.59
CA LEU A 947 -27.39 -31.69 -71.55
C LEU A 947 -28.84 -32.17 -71.34
N GLY A 948 -29.10 -32.95 -70.28
CA GLY A 948 -30.43 -33.44 -69.90
C GLY A 948 -30.90 -34.72 -70.63
N MET A 949 -30.04 -35.33 -71.46
CA MET A 949 -30.38 -36.57 -72.17
C MET A 949 -30.43 -37.76 -71.18
N PRO A 950 -31.47 -38.61 -71.22
CA PRO A 950 -31.57 -39.77 -70.33
C PRO A 950 -30.56 -40.87 -70.68
N LEU A 951 -29.88 -41.39 -69.66
CA LEU A 951 -28.90 -42.46 -69.73
C LEU A 951 -29.42 -43.76 -69.08
N ALA A 952 -30.19 -43.66 -68.00
CA ALA A 952 -30.86 -44.80 -67.35
C ALA A 952 -32.07 -44.32 -66.51
N GLU A 953 -33.09 -45.17 -66.38
CA GLU A 953 -34.26 -44.95 -65.52
C GLU A 953 -34.70 -46.30 -64.94
N THR A 954 -34.70 -46.45 -63.61
CA THR A 954 -35.08 -47.71 -62.96
C THR A 954 -35.59 -47.50 -61.55
N VAL A 955 -36.49 -48.38 -61.11
CA VAL A 955 -36.86 -48.51 -59.70
C VAL A 955 -35.74 -49.25 -58.96
N ILE A 956 -35.32 -48.71 -57.81
CA ILE A 956 -34.25 -49.24 -56.99
C ILE A 956 -34.81 -50.36 -56.12
N THR A 957 -34.42 -51.60 -56.39
CA THR A 957 -34.96 -52.78 -55.68
C THR A 957 -34.13 -53.19 -54.46
N SER A 958 -32.98 -52.54 -54.19
CA SER A 958 -32.11 -52.81 -53.04
C SER A 958 -31.47 -51.53 -52.50
N ASP A 959 -31.16 -51.50 -51.21
CA ASP A 959 -30.50 -50.37 -50.52
C ASP A 959 -29.07 -50.06 -50.99
N ASN A 960 -28.54 -50.81 -51.96
CA ASN A 960 -27.24 -50.58 -52.59
C ASN A 960 -27.32 -51.06 -54.06
N ALA A 961 -27.89 -50.22 -54.91
CA ALA A 961 -28.14 -50.53 -56.31
C ALA A 961 -27.07 -49.94 -57.23
N THR A 962 -26.75 -50.66 -58.29
CA THR A 962 -25.74 -50.28 -59.27
C THR A 962 -26.37 -50.11 -60.65
N ILE A 963 -26.13 -48.95 -61.28
CA ILE A 963 -26.67 -48.60 -62.61
C ILE A 963 -25.50 -48.31 -63.56
N ALA A 964 -25.36 -49.10 -64.62
CA ALA A 964 -24.32 -48.91 -65.62
C ALA A 964 -24.56 -47.62 -66.44
N VAL A 965 -23.52 -46.79 -66.56
CA VAL A 965 -23.56 -45.52 -67.31
C VAL A 965 -22.19 -45.19 -67.91
N PRO A 966 -22.12 -44.50 -69.07
CA PRO A 966 -20.86 -44.15 -69.70
C PRO A 966 -19.99 -43.21 -68.84
N ALA A 967 -18.67 -43.25 -69.05
CA ALA A 967 -17.74 -42.33 -68.39
C ALA A 967 -18.04 -40.87 -68.77
N GLY A 968 -17.98 -39.98 -67.77
CA GLY A 968 -18.37 -38.59 -67.89
C GLY A 968 -19.18 -38.10 -66.69
N ILE A 969 -19.64 -36.85 -66.75
CA ILE A 969 -20.44 -36.26 -65.68
C ILE A 969 -21.92 -36.52 -65.94
N VAL A 970 -22.59 -37.10 -64.94
CA VAL A 970 -24.02 -37.42 -64.97
C VAL A 970 -24.75 -36.79 -63.78
N LEU A 971 -26.03 -36.53 -63.96
CA LEU A 971 -26.97 -36.07 -62.94
C LEU A 971 -27.87 -37.25 -62.58
N VAL A 972 -27.93 -37.62 -61.31
CA VAL A 972 -28.75 -38.71 -60.78
C VAL A 972 -29.83 -38.10 -59.89
N THR A 973 -31.10 -38.30 -60.24
CA THR A 973 -32.25 -37.83 -59.48
C THR A 973 -32.98 -39.02 -58.87
N VAL A 974 -33.24 -38.99 -57.55
CA VAL A 974 -34.00 -40.00 -56.83
C VAL A 974 -34.94 -39.29 -55.85
N GLY A 975 -36.25 -39.52 -55.96
CA GLY A 975 -37.24 -38.69 -55.27
C GLY A 975 -37.16 -37.22 -55.70
N GLU A 976 -36.99 -36.31 -54.74
CA GLU A 976 -36.79 -34.86 -54.98
C GLU A 976 -35.31 -34.45 -55.03
N GLU A 977 -34.37 -35.34 -54.72
CA GLU A 977 -32.94 -35.03 -54.67
C GLU A 977 -32.25 -35.28 -56.02
N THR A 978 -31.40 -34.34 -56.45
CA THR A 978 -30.57 -34.47 -57.66
C THR A 978 -29.09 -34.27 -57.33
N VAL A 979 -28.27 -35.29 -57.62
CA VAL A 979 -26.83 -35.31 -57.34
C VAL A 979 -26.03 -35.37 -58.63
N LYS A 980 -25.03 -34.51 -58.76
CA LYS A 980 -24.07 -34.52 -59.87
C LYS A 980 -22.87 -35.40 -59.51
N VAL A 981 -22.56 -36.40 -60.33
CA VAL A 981 -21.45 -37.33 -60.10
C VAL A 981 -20.59 -37.53 -61.34
N VAL A 982 -19.32 -37.87 -61.15
CA VAL A 982 -18.36 -38.17 -62.23
C VAL A 982 -18.15 -39.68 -62.30
N VAL A 983 -18.50 -40.28 -63.44
CA VAL A 983 -18.28 -41.69 -63.75
C VAL A 983 -16.92 -41.78 -64.45
N LYS A 984 -16.02 -42.62 -63.93
CA LYS A 984 -14.64 -42.72 -64.40
C LYS A 984 -14.51 -43.62 -65.62
#